data_AF-A0A1R2AQ37-F1
#
_entry.id   AF-A0A1R2AQ37-F1
#
_cell.length_a   1.000
_cell.length_b   1.000
_cell.length_c   1.000
_cell.angle_alpha   90.00
_cell.angle_beta   90.00
_cell.angle_gamma   90.00
#
_symmetry.space_group_name_H-M   'P 1'
#
loop_
_entity.id
_entity.type
_entity.pdbx_description
1 polymer ?
#
loop_
_entity_poly.entity_id
_entity_poly.type
_entity_poly.pdbx_seq_one_letter_code
_entity_poly.pdbx_strand_id
1 'polypeptide(L)'
;MESNVYLTIDRLKVRNSTDLSFRSSQCSMQDMNGEDFYEVCKSTIKVCEKNSNLLMKIRGHVETSTISLFNSNLVEEQAKNRLSKIRQERESERQTSPMEKSHKQDPLSPLFLYVIRKKDLQALIPDYELYTCRQLFSSGTTHESYFGLARLLAFEGRFHQSLRILNSAIQLNADSVYKNWRTVLRVKVANKAEEVEEKSQGFFGGFICCGFNKKNVGITESIEEMSESVEKWWSYMELSMKGIGELEPPQYFATKIKEIDPYFGYLAWSEVMFRRNEWQVALDIVKELIRVYGARPEAYIKLWQHYYYVVKDYEQAVDTASEAVLKCGNHDQHNYYILFCLFSAKTQFKLKRIKECLDFLQRKFIENPTYPIFLYYYGRYCTKSEDYMFIGSAIGALHESLRLCDNTKYGLIYYWLSRAYMLGRQYIDAYDKIRLAMKYLDSSYVRKISQLKRWQADIQDSIQKIQEIENLLGKNFDENSYKRCKRLCYEVKDLHKLAVDVLYAKLLWKLGRFEESLKKLYAVSGISTVKMNAYFLLLKYLEAQDNLKCMKTVATEMVIKCKNPQVPSHIWMKANLLYTRVLVKNNKPGKAILVLKCLAKLLPPMPFVDIKYTKLLQRAASIQDLTNAHGQVIDTLNAYSYSTYKNSFIATCYNVREFSQKLIAEEAAPLPMSTAAKMNQFRKSQRTVTEKYNTPRRYGKRKTAEFKESEENKEFTILGVTIPNLMDFKGFSICSQPIFLYKIAKIAEKFGICLQDGMCAIVDYEQLLKLEKDALFREKQKKKVARVKESLDRKLRDFGDGMKI
;
A
#
# COMPACT_ATOMS: atom_id res chain seq x y z
N MET A 1 2.79 -44.90 58.15
CA MET A 1 2.01 -44.38 59.28
C MET A 1 1.67 -42.95 58.92
N GLU A 2 0.46 -42.50 58.61
CA GLU A 2 -0.93 -42.99 58.63
C GLU A 2 -1.66 -42.05 57.62
N SER A 3 -2.27 -42.57 56.54
CA SER A 3 -3.73 -42.74 56.34
C SER A 3 -4.57 -41.45 56.51
N ASN A 4 -5.15 -40.91 55.42
CA ASN A 4 -6.57 -41.05 55.01
C ASN A 4 -7.51 -40.05 55.72
N VAL A 5 -8.68 -39.57 55.27
CA VAL A 5 -9.51 -39.57 54.05
C VAL A 5 -10.74 -38.69 54.42
N TYR A 6 -11.10 -37.74 53.54
CA TYR A 6 -12.46 -37.26 53.15
C TYR A 6 -13.51 -36.63 54.10
N LEU A 7 -14.13 -35.58 53.51
CA LEU A 7 -15.57 -35.19 53.40
C LEU A 7 -16.34 -34.56 54.57
N THR A 8 -16.93 -33.37 54.33
CA THR A 8 -18.38 -33.13 54.08
C THR A 8 -18.70 -31.62 53.88
N ILE A 9 -19.27 -31.20 52.74
CA ILE A 9 -20.69 -30.80 52.47
C ILE A 9 -21.00 -29.29 52.60
N ASP A 10 -21.12 -28.64 51.43
CA ASP A 10 -22.24 -27.81 50.90
C ASP A 10 -22.71 -26.45 51.53
N ARG A 11 -22.82 -25.46 50.62
CA ARG A 11 -23.88 -24.42 50.42
C ARG A 11 -23.75 -22.97 50.96
N LEU A 12 -23.68 -22.06 49.96
CA LEU A 12 -24.55 -20.87 49.69
C LEU A 12 -24.51 -19.58 50.56
N LYS A 13 -24.30 -18.46 49.82
CA LYS A 13 -25.01 -17.14 49.83
C LYS A 13 -24.49 -15.92 50.65
N VAL A 14 -24.07 -14.90 49.87
CA VAL A 14 -24.61 -13.50 49.77
C VAL A 14 -24.37 -12.43 50.88
N ARG A 15 -23.62 -11.38 50.47
CA ARG A 15 -23.72 -9.89 50.63
C ARG A 15 -23.95 -9.15 51.99
N ASN A 16 -23.22 -8.00 52.03
CA ASN A 16 -23.49 -6.66 52.63
C ASN A 16 -23.35 -6.57 54.17
N SER A 17 -22.96 -5.46 54.83
CA SER A 17 -23.02 -4.01 54.56
C SER A 17 -22.13 -3.27 55.60
N THR A 18 -21.31 -2.29 55.20
CA THR A 18 -21.38 -0.84 55.51
C THR A 18 -21.62 -0.41 56.96
N ASP A 19 -20.64 0.30 57.53
CA ASP A 19 -20.86 1.23 58.65
C ASP A 19 -19.79 2.34 58.64
N LEU A 20 -20.18 3.59 58.34
CA LEU A 20 -19.42 4.79 58.70
C LEU A 20 -20.44 5.90 59.02
N SER A 21 -20.43 6.27 60.29
CA SER A 21 -21.41 7.05 61.02
C SER A 21 -21.42 8.54 60.69
N PHE A 22 -22.63 9.09 60.52
CA PHE A 22 -22.95 10.51 60.58
C PHE A 22 -23.39 10.90 62.00
N ARG A 23 -22.74 11.91 62.60
CA ARG A 23 -23.27 12.84 63.64
C ARG A 23 -22.28 14.02 63.71
N SER A 24 -22.62 15.30 63.76
CA SER A 24 -23.87 16.05 63.60
C SER A 24 -23.49 17.54 63.72
N SER A 25 -23.85 18.37 62.75
CA SER A 25 -24.10 19.79 63.00
C SER A 25 -25.24 20.22 62.09
N GLN A 26 -26.35 20.55 62.74
CA GLN A 26 -27.62 20.95 62.16
C GLN A 26 -27.45 22.22 61.32
N CYS A 27 -27.62 22.10 60.01
CA CYS A 27 -28.18 23.18 59.19
C CYS A 27 -29.57 22.70 58.76
N SER A 28 -30.61 23.41 59.18
CA SER A 28 -31.98 23.12 58.75
C SER A 28 -32.11 23.38 57.25
N MET A 29 -32.01 22.32 56.46
CA MET A 29 -32.31 22.34 55.01
C MET A 29 -33.81 22.20 54.79
N GLN A 30 -34.60 23.15 55.29
CA GLN A 30 -36.05 23.15 55.05
C GLN A 30 -36.53 24.22 54.07
N ASP A 31 -35.71 25.21 53.69
CA ASP A 31 -36.08 26.21 52.67
C ASP A 31 -34.90 26.63 51.76
N MET A 32 -34.08 25.68 51.31
CA MET A 32 -33.02 25.97 50.32
C MET A 32 -33.47 25.55 48.92
N ASN A 33 -33.50 26.51 47.98
CA ASN A 33 -33.72 26.20 46.58
C ASN A 33 -32.50 25.44 46.01
N GLY A 34 -32.68 24.69 44.91
CA GLY A 34 -31.64 23.85 44.33
C GLY A 34 -30.33 24.58 43.99
N GLU A 35 -30.38 25.88 43.69
CA GLU A 35 -29.20 26.72 43.47
C GLU A 35 -28.45 27.05 44.76
N ASP A 36 -29.18 27.33 45.84
CA ASP A 36 -28.58 27.60 47.15
C ASP A 36 -27.88 26.36 47.68
N PHE A 37 -28.49 25.17 47.49
CA PHE A 37 -27.88 23.90 47.84
C PHE A 37 -26.59 23.65 47.05
N TYR A 38 -26.58 24.04 45.77
CA TYR A 38 -25.41 23.91 44.90
C TYR A 38 -24.26 24.84 45.32
N GLU A 39 -24.55 26.09 45.68
CA GLU A 39 -23.54 27.05 46.18
C GLU A 39 -23.00 26.67 47.57
N VAL A 40 -23.84 26.09 48.46
CA VAL A 40 -23.36 25.55 49.74
C VAL A 40 -22.48 24.31 49.55
N CYS A 41 -22.83 23.40 48.62
CA CYS A 41 -21.96 22.28 48.26
C CYS A 41 -20.65 22.75 47.63
N LYS A 42 -20.69 23.77 46.77
CA LYS A 42 -19.52 24.34 46.10
C LYS A 42 -18.58 25.06 47.07
N SER A 43 -19.11 25.73 48.09
CA SER A 43 -18.32 26.43 49.11
C SER A 43 -17.73 25.50 50.19
N THR A 44 -18.34 24.32 50.41
CA THR A 44 -17.83 23.31 51.37
C THR A 44 -16.81 22.35 50.76
N ILE A 45 -16.78 22.20 49.43
CA ILE A 45 -15.73 21.45 48.72
C ILE A 45 -14.43 22.27 48.77
N LYS A 46 -13.55 21.97 49.74
CA LYS A 46 -12.17 22.45 49.74
C LYS A 46 -11.43 21.88 48.53
N VAL A 47 -11.33 22.70 47.49
CA VAL A 47 -10.53 22.39 46.30
C VAL A 47 -9.06 22.38 46.72
N CYS A 48 -8.44 21.21 46.61
CA CYS A 48 -6.99 21.04 46.78
C CYS A 48 -6.24 22.07 45.92
N GLU A 49 -5.19 22.66 46.48
CA GLU A 49 -4.38 23.73 45.87
C GLU A 49 -3.83 23.34 44.47
N LYS A 50 -3.61 22.04 44.21
CA LYS A 50 -3.29 21.55 42.86
C LYS A 50 -4.43 21.75 41.85
N ASN A 51 -5.68 21.58 42.26
CA ASN A 51 -6.84 21.74 41.40
C ASN A 51 -7.21 23.21 41.20
N SER A 52 -6.98 24.10 42.17
CA SER A 52 -7.14 25.55 41.94
C SER A 52 -6.08 26.07 40.97
N ASN A 53 -4.83 25.59 41.10
CA ASN A 53 -3.75 25.89 40.16
C ASN A 53 -4.04 25.36 38.73
N LEU A 54 -4.70 24.21 38.61
CA LEU A 54 -5.13 23.65 37.33
C LEU A 54 -6.27 24.46 36.71
N LEU A 55 -7.22 24.94 37.51
CA LEU A 55 -8.30 25.83 37.06
C LEU A 55 -7.80 27.21 36.66
N MET A 56 -6.80 27.77 37.36
CA MET A 56 -6.11 29.00 36.96
C MET A 56 -5.33 28.82 35.65
N LYS A 57 -4.73 27.65 35.43
CA LYS A 57 -4.09 27.28 34.15
C LYS A 57 -5.09 27.13 33.00
N ILE A 58 -6.27 26.57 33.28
CA ILE A 58 -7.35 26.42 32.28
C ILE A 58 -8.00 27.76 31.95
N ARG A 59 -8.09 28.69 32.91
CA ARG A 59 -8.65 30.04 32.72
C ARG A 59 -7.64 31.06 32.13
N GLY A 60 -6.44 30.64 31.77
CA GLY A 60 -5.51 31.45 30.96
C GLY A 60 -4.81 32.59 31.69
N HIS A 61 -4.75 32.60 33.03
CA HIS A 61 -4.19 33.72 33.80
C HIS A 61 -2.77 33.50 34.36
N VAL A 62 -1.96 32.62 33.76
CA VAL A 62 -0.52 32.57 34.04
C VAL A 62 0.25 32.44 32.73
N GLU A 63 0.92 33.51 32.32
CA GLU A 63 1.94 33.49 31.27
C GLU A 63 3.18 32.75 31.80
N THR A 64 3.20 31.44 31.62
CA THR A 64 4.45 30.68 31.60
C THR A 64 4.89 30.49 30.17
N SER A 65 6.12 30.92 29.88
CA SER A 65 6.86 30.76 28.64
C SER A 65 7.12 29.29 28.30
N THR A 66 6.07 28.59 27.87
CA THR A 66 6.16 27.30 27.18
C THR A 66 5.94 27.54 25.70
N ILE A 67 7.00 27.34 24.91
CA ILE A 67 6.93 27.23 23.46
C ILE A 67 6.19 25.92 23.14
N SER A 68 4.87 25.94 23.24
CA SER A 68 3.96 24.89 22.79
C SER A 68 2.60 25.53 22.51
N LEU A 69 2.42 25.96 21.27
CA LEU A 69 1.16 26.48 20.73
C LEU A 69 0.56 25.40 19.83
N PHE A 70 -0.16 24.42 20.40
CA PHE A 70 -0.86 23.42 19.61
C PHE A 70 -2.38 23.52 19.80
N ASN A 71 -3.01 24.31 18.93
CA ASN A 71 -4.42 24.23 18.60
C ASN A 71 -4.51 23.97 17.09
N SER A 72 -4.92 22.76 16.67
CA SER A 72 -4.80 22.31 15.26
C SER A 72 -5.52 23.23 14.28
N ASN A 73 -6.60 23.88 14.72
CA ASN A 73 -7.39 24.78 13.88
C ASN A 73 -6.69 26.13 13.70
N LEU A 74 -6.03 26.62 14.75
CA LEU A 74 -5.28 27.87 14.73
C LEU A 74 -3.97 27.73 13.93
N VAL A 75 -3.33 26.55 13.98
CA VAL A 75 -2.15 26.22 13.17
C VAL A 75 -2.50 26.09 11.69
N GLU A 76 -3.67 25.56 11.33
CA GLU A 76 -4.10 25.50 9.93
C GLU A 76 -4.44 26.89 9.38
N GLU A 77 -5.09 27.74 10.18
CA GLU A 77 -5.38 29.12 9.79
C GLU A 77 -4.11 29.97 9.74
N GLN A 78 -3.19 29.80 10.69
CA GLN A 78 -1.85 30.40 10.64
C GLN A 78 -1.01 29.83 9.50
N ALA A 79 -1.10 28.54 9.18
CA ALA A 79 -0.37 27.93 8.06
C ALA A 79 -0.93 28.40 6.72
N LYS A 80 -2.25 28.62 6.60
CA LYS A 80 -2.88 29.25 5.43
C LYS A 80 -2.50 30.73 5.30
N ASN A 81 -2.51 31.48 6.41
CA ASN A 81 -2.11 32.88 6.44
C ASN A 81 -0.60 33.03 6.20
N ARG A 82 0.21 32.06 6.64
CA ARG A 82 1.66 32.03 6.41
C ARG A 82 1.99 31.47 5.03
N LEU A 83 1.21 30.57 4.44
CA LEU A 83 1.36 30.14 3.04
C LEU A 83 0.93 31.21 2.06
N SER A 84 -0.11 31.98 2.38
CA SER A 84 -0.52 33.14 1.58
C SER A 84 0.46 34.29 1.74
N LYS A 85 0.94 34.58 2.97
CA LYS A 85 2.07 35.49 3.18
C LYS A 85 3.34 35.03 2.48
N ILE A 86 3.75 33.76 2.57
CA ILE A 86 4.92 33.23 1.85
C ILE A 86 4.72 33.29 0.33
N ARG A 87 3.49 33.15 -0.18
CA ARG A 87 3.21 33.32 -1.62
C ARG A 87 3.30 34.79 -2.05
N GLN A 88 2.78 35.71 -1.24
CA GLN A 88 2.90 37.15 -1.45
C GLN A 88 4.35 37.62 -1.28
N GLU A 89 5.05 37.18 -0.24
CA GLU A 89 6.47 37.39 0.03
C GLU A 89 7.31 36.85 -1.11
N ARG A 90 7.03 35.65 -1.65
CA ARG A 90 7.70 35.12 -2.86
C ARG A 90 7.41 35.91 -4.13
N GLU A 91 6.24 36.53 -4.25
CA GLU A 91 5.90 37.41 -5.37
C GLU A 91 6.65 38.75 -5.24
N SER A 92 6.87 39.26 -4.02
CA SER A 92 7.67 40.46 -3.73
C SER A 92 9.19 40.22 -3.66
N GLU A 93 9.66 39.05 -3.23
CA GLU A 93 11.07 38.62 -3.19
C GLU A 93 11.58 38.26 -4.59
N ARG A 94 10.69 37.84 -5.49
CA ARG A 94 10.99 37.72 -6.93
C ARG A 94 11.31 39.07 -7.58
N GLN A 95 10.97 40.19 -6.92
CA GLN A 95 11.31 41.52 -7.39
C GLN A 95 12.54 42.13 -6.70
N THR A 96 13.10 41.51 -5.64
CA THR A 96 14.15 42.16 -4.82
C THR A 96 15.29 41.26 -4.29
N SER A 97 15.27 39.94 -4.46
CA SER A 97 16.38 39.07 -4.02
C SER A 97 17.23 38.56 -5.19
N PRO A 98 18.58 38.63 -5.13
CA PRO A 98 19.41 37.89 -6.05
C PRO A 98 19.16 36.40 -5.79
N MET A 99 18.67 35.68 -6.81
CA MET A 99 18.52 34.23 -6.75
C MET A 99 19.78 33.61 -6.16
N GLU A 100 19.69 33.04 -4.95
CA GLU A 100 20.71 32.11 -4.49
C GLU A 100 20.86 31.07 -5.59
N LYS A 101 22.07 30.98 -6.17
CA LYS A 101 22.43 29.91 -7.08
C LYS A 101 22.23 28.62 -6.31
N SER A 102 21.09 27.96 -6.49
CA SER A 102 20.91 26.61 -5.99
C SER A 102 22.00 25.79 -6.67
N HIS A 103 23.07 25.45 -5.95
CA HIS A 103 24.03 24.46 -6.41
C HIS A 103 23.23 23.17 -6.60
N LYS A 104 22.81 22.90 -7.84
CA LYS A 104 22.13 21.66 -8.20
C LYS A 104 23.14 20.56 -7.96
N GLN A 105 22.85 19.72 -6.99
CA GLN A 105 23.64 18.52 -6.76
C GLN A 105 23.60 17.69 -8.05
N ASP A 106 24.76 17.24 -8.51
CA ASP A 106 24.86 16.42 -9.72
C ASP A 106 23.97 15.17 -9.54
N PRO A 107 23.00 14.88 -10.44
CA PRO A 107 22.19 13.67 -10.39
C PRO A 107 23.01 12.36 -10.44
N LEU A 108 24.28 12.43 -10.84
CA LEU A 108 25.24 11.32 -10.82
C LEU A 108 26.08 11.27 -9.54
N SER A 109 25.91 12.18 -8.58
CA SER A 109 26.61 12.16 -7.30
C SER A 109 26.24 10.91 -6.48
N PRO A 110 27.22 10.14 -5.97
CA PRO A 110 26.97 9.04 -5.04
C PRO A 110 26.81 9.51 -3.57
N LEU A 111 26.80 10.81 -3.29
CA LEU A 111 26.79 11.36 -1.92
C LEU A 111 25.59 10.87 -1.08
N PHE A 112 24.44 10.63 -1.70
CA PHE A 112 23.25 10.13 -1.00
C PHE A 112 23.48 8.79 -0.29
N LEU A 113 24.47 7.99 -0.71
CA LEU A 113 24.85 6.73 -0.05
C LEU A 113 25.39 6.95 1.37
N TYR A 114 25.87 8.15 1.68
CA TYR A 114 26.34 8.55 3.01
C TYR A 114 25.22 8.98 3.94
N VAL A 115 24.21 9.66 3.39
CA VAL A 115 23.11 10.25 4.18
C VAL A 115 21.97 9.25 4.40
N ILE A 116 21.64 8.47 3.37
CA ILE A 116 20.45 7.62 3.36
C ILE A 116 20.82 6.23 3.85
N ARG A 117 20.01 5.70 4.77
CA ARG A 117 20.19 4.33 5.26
C ARG A 117 20.06 3.33 4.12
N LYS A 118 20.96 2.34 4.11
CA LYS A 118 20.96 1.22 3.15
C LYS A 118 19.58 0.60 2.86
N LYS A 119 18.73 0.45 3.89
CA LYS A 119 17.39 -0.18 3.77
C LYS A 119 16.35 0.71 3.07
N ASP A 120 16.59 2.01 3.01
CA ASP A 120 15.67 2.99 2.43
C ASP A 120 16.09 3.39 0.99
N LEU A 121 17.32 3.06 0.56
CA LEU A 121 17.84 3.38 -0.79
C LEU A 121 16.93 2.90 -1.93
N GLN A 122 16.39 1.68 -1.84
CA GLN A 122 15.55 1.13 -2.92
C GLN A 122 14.24 1.90 -3.10
N ALA A 123 13.81 2.68 -2.11
CA ALA A 123 12.59 3.50 -2.23
C ALA A 123 12.81 4.79 -3.03
N LEU A 124 14.06 5.15 -3.33
CA LEU A 124 14.40 6.32 -4.15
C LEU A 124 14.15 6.11 -5.64
N ILE A 125 13.97 4.86 -6.09
CA ILE A 125 13.76 4.53 -7.50
C ILE A 125 12.42 3.80 -7.66
N PRO A 126 11.60 4.16 -8.67
CA PRO A 126 10.43 3.38 -9.06
C PRO A 126 10.77 1.92 -9.40
N ASP A 127 9.97 0.96 -8.94
CA ASP A 127 10.18 -0.47 -9.25
C ASP A 127 10.13 -0.76 -10.78
N TYR A 128 9.33 0.00 -11.53
CA TYR A 128 9.27 -0.12 -13.00
C TYR A 128 10.58 0.29 -13.68
N GLU A 129 11.20 1.36 -13.21
CA GLU A 129 12.50 1.83 -13.72
C GLU A 129 13.58 0.78 -13.43
N LEU A 130 13.60 0.26 -12.20
CA LEU A 130 14.55 -0.78 -11.81
C LEU A 130 14.45 -2.04 -12.70
N TYR A 131 13.23 -2.47 -13.04
CA TYR A 131 13.02 -3.60 -13.95
C TYR A 131 13.44 -3.29 -15.40
N THR A 132 12.94 -2.18 -15.96
CA THR A 132 13.16 -1.81 -17.36
C THR A 132 14.64 -1.53 -17.63
N CYS A 133 15.28 -0.73 -16.76
CA CYS A 133 16.70 -0.42 -16.85
C CYS A 133 17.56 -1.67 -16.65
N ARG A 134 17.19 -2.58 -15.73
CA ARG A 134 17.90 -3.85 -15.60
C ARG A 134 17.85 -4.67 -16.88
N GLN A 135 16.72 -4.72 -17.58
CA GLN A 135 16.64 -5.43 -18.86
C GLN A 135 17.54 -4.80 -19.92
N LEU A 136 17.46 -3.47 -20.07
CA LEU A 136 18.29 -2.72 -21.03
C LEU A 136 19.79 -2.92 -20.77
N PHE A 137 20.21 -2.79 -19.51
CA PHE A 137 21.62 -2.87 -19.13
C PHE A 137 22.16 -4.30 -19.10
N SER A 138 21.32 -5.31 -18.86
CA SER A 138 21.77 -6.71 -18.88
C SER A 138 22.05 -7.23 -20.29
N SER A 139 21.45 -6.62 -21.32
CA SER A 139 21.71 -6.96 -22.72
C SER A 139 22.90 -6.21 -23.33
N GLY A 140 23.35 -5.12 -22.70
CA GLY A 140 24.45 -4.30 -23.21
C GLY A 140 25.81 -4.75 -22.68
N THR A 141 26.81 -4.79 -23.56
CA THR A 141 28.22 -5.04 -23.20
C THR A 141 29.05 -3.75 -23.07
N THR A 142 28.40 -2.59 -23.12
CA THR A 142 29.05 -1.28 -23.05
C THR A 142 29.38 -0.87 -21.62
N HIS A 143 30.37 0.00 -21.44
CA HIS A 143 30.72 0.55 -20.13
C HIS A 143 29.53 1.24 -19.43
N GLU A 144 28.68 1.94 -20.19
CA GLU A 144 27.46 2.59 -19.69
C GLU A 144 26.45 1.59 -19.15
N SER A 145 26.30 0.43 -19.81
CA SER A 145 25.40 -0.63 -19.38
C SER A 145 25.88 -1.23 -18.05
N TYR A 146 27.18 -1.52 -17.93
CA TYR A 146 27.77 -1.98 -16.67
C TYR A 146 27.64 -0.94 -15.56
N PHE A 147 27.90 0.35 -15.84
CA PHE A 147 27.73 1.42 -14.87
C PHE A 147 26.29 1.57 -14.40
N GLY A 148 25.32 1.58 -15.33
CA GLY A 148 23.89 1.61 -15.04
C GLY A 148 23.46 0.44 -14.15
N LEU A 149 23.91 -0.79 -14.48
CA LEU A 149 23.63 -1.98 -13.68
C LEU A 149 24.26 -1.91 -12.27
N ALA A 150 25.49 -1.41 -12.15
CA ALA A 150 26.15 -1.20 -10.87
C ALA A 150 25.37 -0.22 -9.99
N ARG A 151 24.88 0.90 -10.56
CA ARG A 151 24.04 1.86 -9.82
C ARG A 151 22.76 1.21 -9.31
N LEU A 152 22.03 0.48 -10.15
CA LEU A 152 20.81 -0.24 -9.73
C LEU A 152 21.08 -1.16 -8.54
N LEU A 153 22.17 -1.92 -8.57
CA LEU A 153 22.57 -2.78 -7.45
C LEU A 153 22.93 -1.99 -6.18
N ALA A 154 23.48 -0.78 -6.31
CA ALA A 154 23.73 0.10 -5.17
C ALA A 154 22.43 0.56 -4.52
N PHE A 155 21.41 0.93 -5.30
CA PHE A 155 20.08 1.28 -4.78
C PHE A 155 19.39 0.10 -4.09
N GLU A 156 19.65 -1.13 -4.52
CA GLU A 156 19.21 -2.35 -3.81
C GLU A 156 20.02 -2.66 -2.55
N GLY A 157 21.06 -1.88 -2.26
CA GLY A 157 21.98 -2.12 -1.15
C GLY A 157 22.94 -3.29 -1.39
N ARG A 158 23.07 -3.81 -2.61
CA ARG A 158 23.97 -4.91 -2.96
C ARG A 158 25.37 -4.38 -3.31
N PHE A 159 25.98 -3.66 -2.37
CA PHE A 159 27.23 -2.91 -2.59
C PHE A 159 28.40 -3.77 -3.10
N HIS A 160 28.59 -4.99 -2.60
CA HIS A 160 29.65 -5.88 -3.10
C HIS A 160 29.45 -6.28 -4.56
N GLN A 161 28.21 -6.60 -4.95
CA GLN A 161 27.91 -6.98 -6.34
C GLN A 161 28.00 -5.76 -7.25
N SER A 162 27.49 -4.61 -6.79
CA SER A 162 27.62 -3.32 -7.47
C SER A 162 29.10 -3.00 -7.76
N LEU A 163 29.97 -3.11 -6.76
CA LEU A 163 31.40 -2.86 -6.91
C LEU A 163 32.07 -3.82 -7.92
N ARG A 164 31.69 -5.10 -7.94
CA ARG A 164 32.22 -6.07 -8.91
C ARG A 164 31.88 -5.67 -10.35
N ILE A 165 30.62 -5.30 -10.61
CA ILE A 165 30.16 -4.90 -11.94
C ILE A 165 30.77 -3.55 -12.34
N LEU A 166 30.92 -2.63 -11.39
CA LEU A 166 31.53 -1.34 -11.63
C LEU A 166 33.01 -1.45 -12.03
N ASN A 167 33.75 -2.41 -11.48
CA ASN A 167 35.12 -2.67 -11.92
C ASN A 167 35.17 -3.10 -13.41
N SER A 168 34.18 -3.84 -13.90
CA SER A 168 34.06 -4.18 -15.33
C SER A 168 33.76 -2.96 -16.20
N ALA A 169 32.93 -2.02 -15.72
CA ALA A 169 32.70 -0.75 -16.43
C ALA A 169 34.01 0.05 -16.57
N ILE A 170 34.80 0.12 -15.49
CA ILE A 170 36.06 0.88 -15.44
C ILE A 170 37.15 0.26 -16.32
N GLN A 171 37.18 -1.08 -16.44
CA GLN A 171 38.08 -1.77 -17.36
C GLN A 171 37.82 -1.38 -18.82
N LEU A 172 36.56 -1.08 -19.17
CA LEU A 172 36.18 -0.67 -20.52
C LEU A 172 36.35 0.84 -20.74
N ASN A 173 36.06 1.66 -19.73
CA ASN A 173 36.25 3.10 -19.79
C ASN A 173 36.55 3.66 -18.38
N ALA A 174 37.70 4.32 -18.23
CA ALA A 174 38.19 4.84 -16.95
C ALA A 174 37.61 6.23 -16.61
N ASP A 175 36.30 6.41 -16.81
CA ASP A 175 35.58 7.66 -16.50
C ASP A 175 35.71 8.04 -15.01
N SER A 176 35.99 9.32 -14.75
CA SER A 176 36.07 9.90 -13.40
C SER A 176 34.82 9.64 -12.55
N VAL A 177 33.63 9.67 -13.14
CA VAL A 177 32.36 9.39 -12.44
C VAL A 177 32.35 7.95 -11.95
N TYR A 178 32.84 7.00 -12.75
CA TYR A 178 32.85 5.59 -12.38
C TYR A 178 33.84 5.34 -11.24
N LYS A 179 35.02 5.98 -11.30
CA LYS A 179 36.01 5.96 -10.23
C LYS A 179 35.44 6.52 -8.93
N ASN A 180 34.75 7.65 -8.97
CA ASN A 180 34.09 8.25 -7.81
C ASN A 180 33.07 7.29 -7.17
N TRP A 181 32.19 6.68 -7.97
CA TRP A 181 31.25 5.66 -7.48
C TRP A 181 31.96 4.44 -6.89
N ARG A 182 33.06 3.98 -7.51
CA ARG A 182 33.84 2.82 -7.04
C ARG A 182 34.45 3.11 -5.68
N THR A 183 35.06 4.27 -5.50
CA THR A 183 35.68 4.66 -4.24
C THR A 183 34.64 4.78 -3.12
N VAL A 184 33.51 5.45 -3.36
CA VAL A 184 32.41 5.52 -2.39
C VAL A 184 31.87 4.14 -2.02
N LEU A 185 31.67 3.26 -3.00
CA LEU A 185 31.23 1.88 -2.76
C LEU A 185 32.26 1.04 -2.00
N ARG A 186 33.57 1.23 -2.25
CA ARG A 186 34.65 0.59 -1.48
C ARG A 186 34.60 0.98 -0.01
N VAL A 187 34.44 2.27 0.28
CA VAL A 187 34.26 2.77 1.66
C VAL A 187 33.03 2.10 2.29
N LYS A 188 31.87 2.07 1.60
CA LYS A 188 30.65 1.43 2.13
C LYS A 188 30.75 -0.08 2.35
N VAL A 189 31.62 -0.76 1.59
CA VAL A 189 31.88 -2.20 1.74
C VAL A 189 32.84 -2.49 2.89
N ALA A 190 33.87 -1.64 3.08
CA ALA A 190 34.82 -1.78 4.20
C ALA A 190 34.08 -1.81 5.55
N ASN A 191 32.99 -1.06 5.68
CA ASN A 191 32.10 -1.01 6.85
C ASN A 191 31.49 -2.36 7.29
N LYS A 192 31.57 -3.43 6.48
CA LYS A 192 30.86 -4.70 6.72
C LYS A 192 31.77 -5.88 7.05
N ALA A 193 33.08 -5.76 6.86
CA ALA A 193 34.01 -6.83 7.21
C ALA A 193 34.10 -7.01 8.74
N GLU A 194 34.00 -5.91 9.50
CA GLU A 194 34.05 -5.92 10.98
C GLU A 194 32.79 -6.54 11.63
N GLU A 195 31.57 -6.29 11.11
CA GLU A 195 30.33 -6.87 11.67
C GLU A 195 30.24 -8.41 11.56
N VAL A 196 31.02 -9.02 10.67
CA VAL A 196 31.04 -10.48 10.46
C VAL A 196 32.17 -11.14 11.27
N GLU A 197 33.34 -10.49 11.39
CA GLU A 197 34.47 -11.04 12.12
C GLU A 197 34.32 -10.94 13.65
N GLU A 198 33.61 -9.93 14.18
CA GLU A 198 33.29 -9.85 15.62
C GLU A 198 32.44 -11.04 16.14
N LYS A 199 31.78 -11.80 15.25
CA LYS A 199 31.00 -12.99 15.63
C LYS A 199 31.73 -14.31 15.42
N SER A 200 32.91 -14.30 14.79
CA SER A 200 33.64 -15.53 14.43
C SER A 200 35.05 -15.62 14.98
N GLN A 201 35.54 -14.62 15.73
CA GLN A 201 36.80 -14.76 16.45
C GLN A 201 36.58 -15.36 17.84
N GLY A 202 36.56 -16.70 17.87
CA GLY A 202 36.97 -17.42 19.06
C GLY A 202 38.45 -17.12 19.34
N PHE A 203 38.73 -16.81 20.61
CA PHE A 203 39.94 -16.78 21.44
C PHE A 203 41.38 -17.09 20.92
N PHE A 204 41.64 -17.42 19.65
CA PHE A 204 42.96 -17.81 19.12
C PHE A 204 43.39 -17.06 17.84
N GLY A 205 42.85 -15.86 17.58
CA GLY A 205 43.16 -15.05 16.39
C GLY A 205 44.28 -14.01 16.54
N GLY A 206 44.93 -13.91 17.69
CA GLY A 206 46.06 -12.98 17.88
C GLY A 206 47.37 -13.67 17.54
N PHE A 207 47.98 -13.42 16.38
CA PHE A 207 49.44 -13.43 16.12
C PHE A 207 49.88 -13.26 14.64
N ILE A 208 49.08 -12.66 13.74
CA ILE A 208 49.57 -12.35 12.37
C ILE A 208 49.34 -10.88 12.01
N CYS A 209 50.35 -10.06 12.29
CA CYS A 209 50.33 -8.59 12.27
C CYS A 209 50.50 -7.93 10.87
N CYS A 210 50.41 -8.66 9.75
CA CYS A 210 50.80 -8.12 8.43
C CYS A 210 49.71 -8.21 7.33
N GLY A 211 48.50 -8.70 7.63
CA GLY A 211 47.44 -8.90 6.63
C GLY A 211 46.43 -7.74 6.49
N PHE A 212 46.19 -6.99 7.56
CA PHE A 212 45.13 -5.97 7.60
C PHE A 212 45.53 -4.65 6.91
N ASN A 213 46.81 -4.25 6.99
CA ASN A 213 47.26 -2.98 6.41
C ASN A 213 47.24 -2.94 4.87
N LYS A 214 47.50 -4.06 4.17
CA LYS A 214 47.55 -4.07 2.69
C LYS A 214 46.19 -3.82 2.01
N LYS A 215 45.06 -4.14 2.65
CA LYS A 215 43.72 -3.89 2.07
C LYS A 215 43.25 -2.45 2.28
N ASN A 216 43.71 -1.79 3.34
CA ASN A 216 43.30 -0.44 3.71
C ASN A 216 44.07 0.62 2.91
N VAL A 217 45.36 0.38 2.61
CA VAL A 217 46.21 1.26 1.77
C VAL A 217 45.60 1.46 0.37
N GLY A 218 45.05 0.41 -0.25
CA GLY A 218 44.42 0.53 -1.57
C GLY A 218 43.09 1.32 -1.59
N ILE A 219 42.46 1.57 -0.43
CA ILE A 219 41.25 2.41 -0.34
C ILE A 219 41.64 3.88 -0.24
N THR A 220 42.63 4.24 0.58
CA THR A 220 43.10 5.63 0.73
C THR A 220 43.69 6.16 -0.57
N GLU A 221 44.51 5.36 -1.27
CA GLU A 221 45.02 5.69 -2.62
C GLU A 221 43.88 5.98 -3.61
N SER A 222 42.80 5.19 -3.56
CA SER A 222 41.63 5.40 -4.44
C SER A 222 40.84 6.68 -4.12
N ILE A 223 40.95 7.20 -2.89
CA ILE A 223 40.33 8.46 -2.49
C ILE A 223 41.24 9.63 -2.92
N GLU A 224 42.56 9.46 -2.85
CA GLU A 224 43.52 10.48 -3.31
C GLU A 224 43.33 10.80 -4.80
N GLU A 225 43.09 9.77 -5.61
CA GLU A 225 42.79 9.89 -7.05
C GLU A 225 41.48 10.65 -7.38
N MET A 226 40.59 10.85 -6.40
CA MET A 226 39.34 11.61 -6.63
C MET A 226 39.63 13.11 -6.72
N SER A 227 38.85 13.82 -7.54
CA SER A 227 38.83 15.28 -7.54
C SER A 227 38.36 15.82 -6.18
N GLU A 228 38.85 17.01 -5.82
CA GLU A 228 38.41 17.71 -4.61
C GLU A 228 36.90 17.94 -4.67
N SER A 229 36.18 17.21 -3.84
CA SER A 229 34.73 17.11 -3.86
C SER A 229 34.21 16.78 -2.47
N VAL A 230 32.93 17.03 -2.22
CA VAL A 230 32.28 16.68 -0.96
C VAL A 230 32.39 15.18 -0.70
N GLU A 231 32.24 14.34 -1.74
CA GLU A 231 32.35 12.88 -1.68
C GLU A 231 33.73 12.40 -1.27
N LYS A 232 34.81 13.04 -1.77
CA LYS A 232 36.19 12.73 -1.39
C LYS A 232 36.40 12.94 0.10
N TRP A 233 36.08 14.13 0.60
CA TRP A 233 36.28 14.46 2.00
C TRP A 233 35.33 13.71 2.93
N TRP A 234 34.09 13.43 2.50
CA TRP A 234 33.18 12.57 3.25
C TRP A 234 33.71 11.13 3.35
N SER A 235 34.35 10.62 2.29
CA SER A 235 34.99 9.30 2.29
C SER A 235 36.09 9.22 3.35
N TYR A 236 36.99 10.21 3.41
CA TYR A 236 38.01 10.28 4.46
C TYR A 236 37.40 10.41 5.85
N MET A 237 36.40 11.28 6.02
CA MET A 237 35.69 11.44 7.29
C MET A 237 35.11 10.11 7.77
N GLU A 238 34.49 9.33 6.87
CA GLU A 238 33.88 8.06 7.21
C GLU A 238 34.89 6.93 7.50
N LEU A 239 36.10 6.99 6.95
CA LEU A 239 37.20 6.08 7.33
C LEU A 239 37.82 6.49 8.68
N SER A 240 38.06 7.79 8.86
CA SER A 240 38.59 8.37 10.11
C SER A 240 37.66 8.10 11.30
N MET A 241 36.34 8.27 11.14
CA MET A 241 35.36 7.92 12.18
C MET A 241 35.35 6.42 12.55
N LYS A 242 35.93 5.55 11.72
CA LYS A 242 36.08 4.11 12.01
C LYS A 242 37.47 3.73 12.53
N GLY A 243 38.40 4.66 12.59
CA GLY A 243 39.80 4.37 12.92
C GLY A 243 40.50 3.54 11.85
N ILE A 244 40.06 3.60 10.58
CA ILE A 244 40.70 2.89 9.47
C ILE A 244 41.84 3.77 8.93
N GLY A 245 43.08 3.35 9.16
CA GLY A 245 44.30 4.04 8.72
C GLY A 245 44.72 5.19 9.63
N GLU A 246 45.94 5.69 9.41
CA GLU A 246 46.46 6.89 10.06
C GLU A 246 45.93 8.14 9.35
N LEU A 247 44.66 8.47 9.62
CA LEU A 247 43.99 9.63 9.03
C LEU A 247 43.81 10.74 10.07
N GLU A 248 43.75 11.98 9.59
CA GLU A 248 43.37 13.15 10.37
C GLU A 248 42.02 12.96 11.09
N PRO A 249 41.75 13.69 12.19
CA PRO A 249 40.51 13.55 12.92
C PRO A 249 39.31 13.95 12.05
N PRO A 250 38.11 13.38 12.26
CA PRO A 250 36.97 13.58 11.36
C PRO A 250 36.50 15.04 11.29
N GLN A 251 36.82 15.86 12.30
CA GLN A 251 36.61 17.32 12.32
C GLN A 251 37.36 18.04 11.22
N TYR A 252 38.59 17.62 10.94
CA TYR A 252 39.41 18.19 9.89
C TYR A 252 38.70 18.02 8.54
N PHE A 253 38.25 16.81 8.24
CA PHE A 253 37.52 16.52 7.01
C PHE A 253 36.15 17.21 6.94
N ALA A 254 35.41 17.30 8.05
CA ALA A 254 34.15 18.06 8.09
C ALA A 254 34.38 19.55 7.79
N THR A 255 35.52 20.11 8.22
CA THR A 255 35.93 21.49 7.90
C THR A 255 36.29 21.63 6.43
N LYS A 256 36.99 20.67 5.84
CA LYS A 256 37.24 20.63 4.38
C LYS A 256 35.96 20.55 3.56
N ILE A 257 34.97 19.78 4.00
CA ILE A 257 33.65 19.78 3.35
C ILE A 257 33.00 21.16 3.45
N LYS A 258 33.09 21.82 4.61
CA LYS A 258 32.52 23.15 4.86
C LYS A 258 33.14 24.24 3.97
N GLU A 259 34.44 24.14 3.66
CA GLU A 259 35.13 25.02 2.71
C GLU A 259 34.54 24.92 1.30
N ILE A 260 34.03 23.74 0.90
CA ILE A 260 33.43 23.49 -0.42
C ILE A 260 31.93 23.84 -0.45
N ASP A 261 31.16 23.28 0.48
CA ASP A 261 29.73 23.52 0.63
C ASP A 261 29.40 23.66 2.13
N PRO A 262 29.05 24.87 2.61
CA PRO A 262 28.76 25.11 4.02
C PRO A 262 27.65 24.21 4.58
N TYR A 263 26.59 23.93 3.79
CA TYR A 263 25.48 23.08 4.22
C TYR A 263 25.97 21.64 4.45
N PHE A 264 26.69 21.05 3.48
CA PHE A 264 27.23 19.71 3.66
C PHE A 264 28.32 19.66 4.73
N GLY A 265 29.06 20.75 4.95
CA GLY A 265 30.05 20.87 6.01
C GLY A 265 29.43 20.83 7.40
N TYR A 266 28.41 21.64 7.66
CA TYR A 266 27.67 21.58 8.92
C TYR A 266 26.92 20.25 9.08
N LEU A 267 26.41 19.67 7.99
CA LEU A 267 25.79 18.34 8.02
C LEU A 267 26.82 17.25 8.42
N ALA A 268 28.04 17.34 7.90
CA ALA A 268 29.16 16.46 8.26
C ALA A 268 29.54 16.65 9.75
N TRP A 269 29.66 17.89 10.22
CA TRP A 269 29.89 18.19 11.63
C TRP A 269 28.81 17.58 12.54
N SER A 270 27.53 17.65 12.16
CA SER A 270 26.46 17.01 12.92
C SER A 270 26.62 15.49 13.00
N GLU A 271 27.10 14.82 11.94
CA GLU A 271 27.37 13.38 11.97
C GLU A 271 28.50 13.04 12.95
N VAL A 272 29.56 13.83 12.95
CA VAL A 272 30.68 13.66 13.87
C VAL A 272 30.23 13.80 15.32
N MET A 273 29.39 14.81 15.62
CA MET A 273 28.84 15.01 16.97
C MET A 273 27.88 13.88 17.39
N PHE A 274 27.02 13.41 16.48
CA PHE A 274 26.18 12.24 16.74
C PHE A 274 27.00 11.00 17.10
N ARG A 275 28.15 10.79 16.43
CA ARG A 275 29.04 9.65 16.71
C ARG A 275 29.76 9.77 18.06
N ARG A 276 30.03 11.00 18.52
CA ARG A 276 30.61 11.29 19.84
C ARG A 276 29.61 11.26 20.98
N ASN A 277 28.34 10.95 20.72
CA ASN A 277 27.24 11.04 21.67
C ASN A 277 26.95 12.47 22.17
N GLU A 278 27.41 13.50 21.44
CA GLU A 278 27.09 14.92 21.70
C GLU A 278 25.77 15.28 21.00
N TRP A 279 24.70 14.58 21.39
CA TRP A 279 23.42 14.60 20.67
C TRP A 279 22.80 15.99 20.58
N GLN A 280 22.86 16.79 21.65
CA GLN A 280 22.22 18.10 21.69
C GLN A 280 22.88 19.09 20.71
N VAL A 281 24.21 19.15 20.71
CA VAL A 281 24.98 20.00 19.77
C VAL A 281 24.68 19.58 18.32
N ALA A 282 24.67 18.28 18.05
CA ALA A 282 24.32 17.75 16.73
C ALA A 282 22.90 18.15 16.30
N LEU A 283 21.93 18.09 17.22
CA LEU A 283 20.55 18.49 16.96
C LEU A 283 20.41 19.99 16.70
N ASP A 284 21.12 20.82 17.46
CA ASP A 284 21.09 22.27 17.29
C ASP A 284 21.65 22.65 15.92
N ILE A 285 22.75 22.02 15.49
CA ILE A 285 23.30 22.17 14.13
C ILE A 285 22.26 21.76 13.07
N VAL A 286 21.62 20.59 13.23
CA VAL A 286 20.66 20.08 12.23
C VAL A 286 19.39 20.95 12.15
N LYS A 287 18.87 21.42 13.28
CA LYS A 287 17.72 22.33 13.33
C LYS A 287 18.07 23.67 12.67
N GLU A 288 19.26 24.18 12.93
CA GLU A 288 19.75 25.41 12.31
C GLU A 288 19.94 25.24 10.79
N LEU A 289 20.45 24.09 10.34
CA LEU A 289 20.51 23.74 8.92
C LEU A 289 19.13 23.72 8.26
N ILE A 290 18.11 23.20 8.93
CA ILE A 290 16.73 23.21 8.42
C ILE A 290 16.17 24.64 8.39
N ARG A 291 16.48 25.45 9.41
CA ARG A 291 16.05 26.86 9.48
C ARG A 291 16.63 27.68 8.33
N VAL A 292 17.93 27.53 8.05
CA VAL A 292 18.65 28.29 7.02
C VAL A 292 18.44 27.69 5.62
N TYR A 293 18.52 26.36 5.48
CA TYR A 293 18.47 25.65 4.20
C TYR A 293 17.26 24.72 4.09
N GLY A 294 16.08 25.20 4.46
CA GLY A 294 14.87 24.37 4.58
C GLY A 294 14.40 23.67 3.32
N ALA A 295 14.92 24.02 2.13
CA ALA A 295 14.64 23.33 0.88
C ALA A 295 15.50 22.07 0.66
N ARG A 296 16.61 21.87 1.39
CA ARG A 296 17.50 20.72 1.23
C ARG A 296 17.07 19.54 2.14
N PRO A 297 17.01 18.30 1.64
CA PRO A 297 16.34 17.19 2.32
C PRO A 297 17.19 16.46 3.37
N GLU A 298 18.51 16.49 3.28
CA GLU A 298 19.42 15.61 4.05
C GLU A 298 19.36 15.87 5.56
N ALA A 299 19.23 17.13 5.98
CA ALA A 299 19.10 17.51 7.38
C ALA A 299 17.81 16.94 8.01
N TYR A 300 16.67 17.00 7.30
CA TYR A 300 15.41 16.39 7.76
C TYR A 300 15.53 14.88 7.93
N ILE A 301 16.27 14.20 7.05
CA ILE A 301 16.50 12.75 7.16
C ILE A 301 17.24 12.42 8.45
N LYS A 302 18.31 13.16 8.78
CA LYS A 302 19.05 12.96 10.04
C LYS A 302 18.18 13.22 11.25
N LEU A 303 17.45 14.34 11.25
CA LEU A 303 16.57 14.72 12.36
C LEU A 303 15.47 13.67 12.59
N TRP A 304 14.81 13.23 11.52
CA TRP A 304 13.80 12.19 11.58
C TRP A 304 14.37 10.87 12.11
N GLN A 305 15.56 10.46 11.67
CA GLN A 305 16.20 9.23 12.14
C GLN A 305 16.50 9.28 13.63
N HIS A 306 16.97 10.43 14.12
CA HIS A 306 17.21 10.64 15.54
C HIS A 306 15.93 10.48 16.36
N TYR A 307 14.88 11.25 16.02
CA TYR A 307 13.61 11.16 16.74
C TYR A 307 12.96 9.78 16.64
N TYR A 308 12.99 9.13 15.47
CA TYR A 308 12.32 7.84 15.29
C TYR A 308 13.06 6.64 15.89
N TYR A 309 14.39 6.57 15.76
CA TYR A 309 15.17 5.40 16.17
C TYR A 309 15.90 5.56 17.51
N VAL A 310 16.38 6.78 17.82
CA VAL A 310 17.20 7.04 19.02
C VAL A 310 16.30 7.40 20.19
N VAL A 311 15.59 8.52 20.10
CA VAL A 311 14.73 9.03 21.19
C VAL A 311 13.38 8.31 21.23
N LYS A 312 12.90 7.84 20.07
CA LYS A 312 11.53 7.31 19.86
C LYS A 312 10.44 8.34 20.17
N ASP A 313 10.74 9.62 19.99
CA ASP A 313 9.74 10.68 19.97
C ASP A 313 9.06 10.69 18.59
N TYR A 314 7.94 9.97 18.53
CA TYR A 314 7.20 9.83 17.28
C TYR A 314 6.38 11.07 16.92
N GLU A 315 6.06 11.97 17.86
CA GLU A 315 5.37 13.22 17.53
C GLU A 315 6.35 14.17 16.81
N GLN A 316 7.54 14.39 17.37
CA GLN A 316 8.57 15.20 16.71
C GLN A 316 9.01 14.62 15.37
N ALA A 317 9.08 13.28 15.26
CA ALA A 317 9.37 12.63 13.99
C ALA A 317 8.26 12.86 12.93
N VAL A 318 6.98 12.89 13.30
CA VAL A 318 5.91 13.11 12.32
C VAL A 318 5.90 14.57 11.86
N ASP A 319 6.16 15.51 12.76
CA ASP A 319 6.27 16.94 12.45
C ASP A 319 7.43 17.20 11.49
N THR A 320 8.61 16.66 11.80
CA THR A 320 9.81 16.76 10.94
C THR A 320 9.54 16.22 9.54
N ALA A 321 8.90 15.04 9.43
CA ALA A 321 8.60 14.46 8.13
C ALA A 321 7.54 15.25 7.35
N SER A 322 6.56 15.83 8.05
CA SER A 322 5.50 16.65 7.44
C SER A 322 6.03 17.99 6.93
N GLU A 323 6.90 18.64 7.70
CA GLU A 323 7.60 19.85 7.26
C GLU A 323 8.46 19.58 6.02
N ALA A 324 9.23 18.48 6.02
CA ALA A 324 10.04 18.08 4.87
C ALA A 324 9.20 17.85 3.60
N VAL A 325 8.02 17.23 3.72
CA VAL A 325 7.08 17.05 2.60
C VAL A 325 6.62 18.38 2.01
N LEU A 326 6.40 19.39 2.85
CA LEU A 326 5.96 20.72 2.42
C LEU A 326 7.09 21.56 1.82
N LYS A 327 8.29 21.46 2.38
CA LYS A 327 9.44 22.31 2.03
C LYS A 327 10.29 21.75 0.89
N CYS A 328 10.46 20.42 0.82
CA CYS A 328 11.27 19.73 -0.20
C CYS A 328 10.42 19.19 -1.36
N GLY A 329 9.17 19.64 -1.52
CA GLY A 329 8.22 19.13 -2.53
C GLY A 329 8.52 19.47 -4.00
N ASN A 330 9.69 20.01 -4.32
CA ASN A 330 10.06 20.38 -5.69
C ASN A 330 10.23 19.16 -6.60
N HIS A 331 9.90 19.30 -7.88
CA HIS A 331 10.04 18.23 -8.89
C HIS A 331 11.46 17.66 -8.96
N ASP A 332 12.48 18.50 -8.75
CA ASP A 332 13.89 18.13 -8.83
C ASP A 332 14.34 17.14 -7.73
N GLN A 333 13.60 17.03 -6.62
CA GLN A 333 13.93 16.15 -5.48
C GLN A 333 12.83 15.14 -5.18
N HIS A 334 12.08 14.73 -6.20
CA HIS A 334 10.94 13.83 -6.04
C HIS A 334 11.28 12.53 -5.29
N ASN A 335 12.48 11.97 -5.47
CA ASN A 335 12.92 10.74 -4.79
C ASN A 335 12.96 10.91 -3.25
N TYR A 336 13.38 12.07 -2.76
CA TYR A 336 13.37 12.41 -1.34
C TYR A 336 11.94 12.62 -0.81
N TYR A 337 11.08 13.25 -1.59
CA TYR A 337 9.65 13.38 -1.26
C TYR A 337 8.99 12.01 -1.02
N ILE A 338 9.32 10.99 -1.83
CA ILE A 338 8.83 9.62 -1.62
C ILE A 338 9.30 9.05 -0.28
N LEU A 339 10.57 9.26 0.09
CA LEU A 339 11.08 8.84 1.39
C LEU A 339 10.36 9.52 2.55
N PHE A 340 10.15 10.84 2.50
CA PHE A 340 9.45 11.55 3.57
C PHE A 340 8.00 11.09 3.71
N CYS A 341 7.30 10.80 2.61
CA CYS A 341 5.99 10.17 2.68
C CYS A 341 6.03 8.82 3.43
N LEU A 342 7.02 7.98 3.14
CA LEU A 342 7.19 6.71 3.85
C LEU A 342 7.55 6.90 5.34
N PHE A 343 8.31 7.95 5.68
CA PHE A 343 8.66 8.31 7.04
C PHE A 343 7.44 8.81 7.83
N SER A 344 6.62 9.68 7.25
CA SER A 344 5.33 10.10 7.83
C SER A 344 4.44 8.89 8.11
N ALA A 345 4.28 7.99 7.13
CA ALA A 345 3.48 6.78 7.31
C ALA A 345 4.03 5.84 8.40
N LYS A 346 5.36 5.62 8.43
CA LYS A 346 6.02 4.83 9.48
C LYS A 346 5.74 5.40 10.87
N THR A 347 5.76 6.72 10.99
CA THR A 347 5.61 7.42 12.26
C THR A 347 4.16 7.46 12.73
N GLN A 348 3.21 7.75 11.83
CA GLN A 348 1.77 7.66 12.13
C GLN A 348 1.36 6.28 12.62
N PHE A 349 1.88 5.20 12.01
CA PHE A 349 1.63 3.85 12.48
C PHE A 349 2.17 3.63 13.91
N LYS A 350 3.33 4.22 14.25
CA LYS A 350 3.92 4.13 15.59
C LYS A 350 3.13 4.89 16.64
N LEU A 351 2.52 6.02 16.26
CA LEU A 351 1.57 6.78 17.07
C LEU A 351 0.19 6.10 17.21
N LYS A 352 0.02 4.88 16.67
CA LYS A 352 -1.26 4.14 16.63
C LYS A 352 -2.38 4.87 15.85
N ARG A 353 -2.02 5.86 15.01
CA ARG A 353 -2.91 6.54 14.07
C ARG A 353 -3.06 5.68 12.80
N ILE A 354 -3.70 4.51 12.96
CA ILE A 354 -3.72 3.45 11.94
C ILE A 354 -4.54 3.88 10.72
N LYS A 355 -5.73 4.45 10.91
CA LYS A 355 -6.60 4.85 9.80
C LYS A 355 -5.94 5.94 8.96
N GLU A 356 -5.37 6.94 9.61
CA GLU A 356 -4.65 8.05 8.99
C GLU A 356 -3.44 7.54 8.18
N CYS A 357 -2.68 6.60 8.75
CA CYS A 357 -1.55 5.97 8.08
C CYS A 357 -1.98 5.22 6.80
N LEU A 358 -3.06 4.43 6.88
CA LEU A 358 -3.55 3.65 5.76
C LEU A 358 -4.14 4.53 4.66
N ASP A 359 -4.94 5.54 5.03
CA ASP A 359 -5.48 6.55 4.12
C ASP A 359 -4.37 7.32 3.41
N PHE A 360 -3.36 7.75 4.16
CA PHE A 360 -2.22 8.46 3.62
C PHE A 360 -1.47 7.60 2.59
N LEU A 361 -1.17 6.33 2.90
CA LEU A 361 -0.48 5.43 1.97
C LEU A 361 -1.30 5.13 0.72
N GLN A 362 -2.62 4.95 0.84
CA GLN A 362 -3.52 4.79 -0.28
C GLN A 362 -3.46 6.02 -1.21
N ARG A 363 -3.61 7.22 -0.65
CA ARG A 363 -3.55 8.47 -1.42
C ARG A 363 -2.20 8.62 -2.11
N LYS A 364 -1.09 8.38 -1.40
CA LYS A 364 0.26 8.48 -1.99
C LYS A 364 0.53 7.47 -3.09
N PHE A 365 -0.02 6.25 -3.00
CA PHE A 365 0.03 5.30 -4.11
C PHE A 365 -0.76 5.78 -5.33
N ILE A 366 -1.99 6.28 -5.14
CA ILE A 366 -2.79 6.82 -6.26
C ILE A 366 -2.09 8.03 -6.88
N GLU A 367 -1.46 8.86 -6.04
CA GLU A 367 -0.74 10.04 -6.50
C GLU A 367 0.53 9.70 -7.29
N ASN A 368 1.21 8.62 -6.92
CA ASN A 368 2.51 8.19 -7.44
C ASN A 368 2.50 6.68 -7.74
N PRO A 369 1.72 6.23 -8.74
CA PRO A 369 1.48 4.80 -9.01
C PRO A 369 2.73 4.04 -9.47
N THR A 370 3.77 4.75 -9.92
CA THR A 370 5.10 4.22 -10.25
C THR A 370 5.88 3.72 -9.02
N TYR A 371 5.43 4.08 -7.82
CA TYR A 371 6.03 3.69 -6.54
C TYR A 371 5.15 2.68 -5.79
N PRO A 372 5.14 1.39 -6.19
CA PRO A 372 4.34 0.36 -5.52
C PRO A 372 4.82 0.07 -4.08
N ILE A 373 5.94 0.67 -3.65
CA ILE A 373 6.37 0.66 -2.26
C ILE A 373 5.30 1.19 -1.30
N PHE A 374 4.49 2.19 -1.71
CA PHE A 374 3.36 2.67 -0.90
C PHE A 374 2.32 1.57 -0.69
N LEU A 375 1.99 0.82 -1.75
CA LEU A 375 1.05 -0.30 -1.70
C LEU A 375 1.58 -1.45 -0.84
N TYR A 376 2.90 -1.71 -0.91
CA TYR A 376 3.56 -2.68 -0.04
C TYR A 376 3.47 -2.26 1.44
N TYR A 377 3.75 -1.01 1.77
CA TYR A 377 3.64 -0.52 3.15
C TYR A 377 2.20 -0.52 3.64
N TYR A 378 1.24 -0.17 2.79
CA TYR A 378 -0.19 -0.27 3.08
C TYR A 378 -0.55 -1.72 3.47
N GLY A 379 -0.24 -2.68 2.60
CA GLY A 379 -0.52 -4.09 2.87
C GLY A 379 0.18 -4.62 4.12
N ARG A 380 1.44 -4.23 4.33
CA ARG A 380 2.22 -4.55 5.53
C ARG A 380 1.58 -4.00 6.80
N TYR A 381 1.11 -2.75 6.80
CA TYR A 381 0.54 -2.12 7.98
C TYR A 381 -0.87 -2.62 8.29
N CYS A 382 -1.68 -2.91 7.26
CA CYS A 382 -2.94 -3.65 7.42
C CYS A 382 -2.71 -5.02 8.09
N THR A 383 -1.66 -5.77 7.69
CA THR A 383 -1.34 -7.05 8.34
C THR A 383 -0.81 -6.86 9.76
N LYS A 384 -0.05 -5.80 10.01
CA LYS A 384 0.55 -5.52 11.32
C LYS A 384 -0.42 -4.97 12.36
N SER A 385 -1.50 -4.32 11.94
CA SER A 385 -2.53 -3.83 12.86
C SER A 385 -3.30 -4.98 13.52
N GLU A 386 -3.25 -6.18 12.93
CA GLU A 386 -3.96 -7.38 13.39
C GLU A 386 -5.49 -7.22 13.41
N ASP A 387 -5.98 -6.14 12.82
CA ASP A 387 -7.40 -5.88 12.64
C ASP A 387 -7.95 -6.75 11.51
N TYR A 388 -8.88 -7.62 11.87
CA TYR A 388 -9.54 -8.55 10.95
C TYR A 388 -10.21 -7.83 9.77
N MET A 389 -10.68 -6.58 9.95
CA MET A 389 -11.31 -5.78 8.90
C MET A 389 -10.35 -5.47 7.74
N PHE A 390 -9.05 -5.33 8.01
CA PHE A 390 -8.07 -4.96 6.99
C PHE A 390 -7.37 -6.15 6.32
N ILE A 391 -7.59 -7.38 6.78
CA ILE A 391 -6.90 -8.56 6.24
C ILE A 391 -7.16 -8.74 4.73
N GLY A 392 -8.41 -8.56 4.28
CA GLY A 392 -8.75 -8.67 2.86
C GLY A 392 -8.03 -7.66 1.99
N SER A 393 -8.02 -6.40 2.45
CA SER A 393 -7.29 -5.30 1.82
C SER A 393 -5.78 -5.54 1.84
N ALA A 394 -5.24 -6.07 2.93
CA ALA A 394 -3.83 -6.43 3.06
C ALA A 394 -3.41 -7.47 2.02
N ILE A 395 -4.17 -8.57 1.93
CA ILE A 395 -3.93 -9.65 0.97
C ILE A 395 -4.03 -9.10 -0.46
N GLY A 396 -5.06 -8.29 -0.75
CA GLY A 396 -5.24 -7.65 -2.06
C GLY A 396 -4.03 -6.80 -2.46
N ALA A 397 -3.63 -5.86 -1.59
CA ALA A 397 -2.51 -4.96 -1.81
C ALA A 397 -1.16 -5.69 -1.96
N LEU A 398 -0.92 -6.74 -1.17
CA LEU A 398 0.33 -7.51 -1.23
C LEU A 398 0.41 -8.39 -2.48
N HIS A 399 -0.69 -8.99 -2.93
CA HIS A 399 -0.73 -9.69 -4.22
C HIS A 399 -0.50 -8.74 -5.39
N GLU A 400 -1.08 -7.55 -5.32
CA GLU A 400 -0.86 -6.52 -6.32
C GLU A 400 0.60 -6.02 -6.29
N SER A 401 1.19 -5.92 -5.09
CA SER A 401 2.62 -5.62 -4.93
C SER A 401 3.51 -6.69 -5.58
N LEU A 402 3.15 -7.98 -5.55
CA LEU A 402 3.91 -9.01 -6.28
C LEU A 402 3.91 -8.78 -7.81
N ARG A 403 2.84 -8.20 -8.35
CA ARG A 403 2.74 -7.90 -9.79
C ARG A 403 3.59 -6.70 -10.15
N LEU A 404 3.50 -5.63 -9.34
CA LEU A 404 4.12 -4.34 -9.64
C LEU A 404 5.59 -4.29 -9.25
N CYS A 405 5.96 -4.75 -8.05
CA CYS A 405 7.33 -4.66 -7.53
C CYS A 405 8.32 -5.55 -8.28
N ASP A 406 9.61 -5.23 -8.15
CA ASP A 406 10.69 -6.10 -8.61
C ASP A 406 10.81 -7.39 -7.79
N ASN A 407 11.35 -8.44 -8.42
CA ASN A 407 11.51 -9.78 -7.84
C ASN A 407 12.34 -9.76 -6.54
N THR A 408 13.23 -8.78 -6.35
CA THR A 408 14.03 -8.64 -5.12
C THR A 408 13.19 -8.43 -3.85
N LYS A 409 11.96 -7.90 -3.97
CA LYS A 409 11.05 -7.70 -2.83
C LYS A 409 10.18 -8.92 -2.52
N TYR A 410 10.17 -9.95 -3.38
CA TYR A 410 9.24 -11.08 -3.28
C TYR A 410 9.33 -11.82 -1.94
N GLY A 411 10.52 -12.07 -1.40
CA GLY A 411 10.68 -12.74 -0.11
C GLY A 411 9.95 -12.02 1.02
N LEU A 412 10.05 -10.69 1.08
CA LEU A 412 9.37 -9.87 2.07
C LEU A 412 7.85 -9.80 1.84
N ILE A 413 7.42 -9.71 0.58
CA ILE A 413 6.00 -9.68 0.24
C ILE A 413 5.33 -11.02 0.60
N TYR A 414 5.95 -12.15 0.27
CA TYR A 414 5.45 -13.49 0.64
C TYR A 414 5.43 -13.71 2.15
N TYR A 415 6.41 -13.18 2.89
CA TYR A 415 6.37 -13.19 4.35
C TYR A 415 5.15 -12.45 4.92
N TRP A 416 4.81 -11.28 4.38
CA TRP A 416 3.62 -10.56 4.84
C TRP A 416 2.31 -11.20 4.38
N LEU A 417 2.29 -11.81 3.19
CA LEU A 417 1.14 -12.58 2.70
C LEU A 417 0.89 -13.80 3.57
N SER A 418 1.92 -14.59 3.89
CA SER A 418 1.78 -15.74 4.79
C SER A 418 1.22 -15.32 6.14
N ARG A 419 1.75 -14.24 6.74
CA ARG A 419 1.17 -13.69 7.99
C ARG A 419 -0.29 -13.29 7.85
N ALA A 420 -0.67 -12.60 6.76
CA ALA A 420 -2.05 -12.19 6.53
C ALA A 420 -3.00 -13.39 6.38
N TYR A 421 -2.57 -14.44 5.68
CA TYR A 421 -3.33 -15.69 5.55
C TYR A 421 -3.42 -16.48 6.86
N MET A 422 -2.36 -16.47 7.68
CA MET A 422 -2.39 -17.04 9.04
C MET A 422 -3.43 -16.32 9.91
N LEU A 423 -3.42 -14.99 9.94
CA LEU A 423 -4.42 -14.18 10.67
C LEU A 423 -5.84 -14.42 10.14
N GLY A 424 -5.99 -14.58 8.83
CA GLY A 424 -7.26 -14.90 8.17
C GLY A 424 -7.73 -16.35 8.33
N ARG A 425 -6.98 -17.20 9.06
CA ARG A 425 -7.21 -18.66 9.20
C ARG A 425 -7.41 -19.34 7.84
N GLN A 426 -6.56 -19.01 6.89
CA GLN A 426 -6.49 -19.57 5.54
C GLN A 426 -5.17 -20.35 5.39
N TYR A 427 -5.01 -21.41 6.19
CA TYR A 427 -3.69 -22.04 6.34
C TYR A 427 -3.19 -22.75 5.08
N ILE A 428 -4.05 -23.18 4.17
CA ILE A 428 -3.64 -23.76 2.88
C ILE A 428 -2.90 -22.70 2.06
N ASP A 429 -3.52 -21.54 1.86
CA ASP A 429 -2.89 -20.42 1.16
C ASP A 429 -1.65 -19.91 1.92
N ALA A 430 -1.71 -19.89 3.27
CA ALA A 430 -0.57 -19.51 4.10
C ALA A 430 0.63 -20.44 3.87
N TYR A 431 0.41 -21.75 3.84
CA TYR A 431 1.46 -22.76 3.64
C TYR A 431 2.19 -22.57 2.31
N ASP A 432 1.45 -22.37 1.22
CA ASP A 432 2.04 -22.08 -0.09
C ASP A 432 2.88 -20.81 -0.07
N LYS A 433 2.40 -19.75 0.62
CA LYS A 433 3.16 -18.49 0.74
C LYS A 433 4.34 -18.61 1.69
N ILE A 434 4.30 -19.46 2.71
CA ILE A 434 5.44 -19.76 3.59
C ILE A 434 6.57 -20.39 2.78
N ARG A 435 6.27 -21.41 1.96
CA ARG A 435 7.26 -22.06 1.09
C ARG A 435 7.89 -21.08 0.10
N LEU A 436 7.06 -20.23 -0.52
CA LEU A 436 7.57 -19.18 -1.41
C LEU A 436 8.39 -18.13 -0.66
N ALA A 437 7.98 -17.72 0.54
CA ALA A 437 8.75 -16.79 1.36
C ALA A 437 10.13 -17.38 1.69
N MET A 438 10.20 -18.64 2.15
CA MET A 438 11.47 -19.30 2.46
C MET A 438 12.38 -19.46 1.23
N LYS A 439 11.82 -19.61 0.03
CA LYS A 439 12.58 -19.69 -1.23
C LYS A 439 13.21 -18.34 -1.63
N TYR A 440 12.50 -17.23 -1.44
CA TYR A 440 12.90 -15.91 -1.94
C TYR A 440 13.50 -14.98 -0.89
N LEU A 441 13.38 -15.30 0.41
CA LEU A 441 13.85 -14.45 1.48
C LEU A 441 15.36 -14.64 1.70
N ASP A 442 16.09 -13.53 1.72
CA ASP A 442 17.52 -13.49 1.97
C ASP A 442 17.87 -14.01 3.38
N SER A 443 18.99 -14.73 3.51
CA SER A 443 19.48 -15.31 4.77
C SER A 443 19.72 -14.26 5.86
N SER A 444 19.93 -13.00 5.50
CA SER A 444 20.01 -11.86 6.43
C SER A 444 18.74 -11.64 7.27
N TYR A 445 17.59 -12.20 6.89
CA TYR A 445 16.33 -12.09 7.63
C TYR A 445 16.07 -13.25 8.60
N VAL A 446 17.08 -13.68 9.35
CA VAL A 446 17.04 -14.86 10.26
C VAL A 446 15.77 -14.93 11.11
N ARG A 447 15.39 -13.84 11.81
CA ARG A 447 14.19 -13.83 12.67
C ARG A 447 12.89 -14.17 11.93
N LYS A 448 12.75 -13.69 10.69
CA LYS A 448 11.57 -13.98 9.86
C LYS A 448 11.58 -15.41 9.36
N ILE A 449 12.75 -15.93 8.97
CA ILE A 449 12.92 -17.33 8.57
C ILE A 449 12.54 -18.26 9.73
N SER A 450 13.00 -17.98 10.94
CA SER A 450 12.63 -18.75 12.14
C SER A 450 11.12 -18.72 12.39
N GLN A 451 10.47 -17.57 12.22
CA GLN A 451 9.02 -17.46 12.35
C GLN A 451 8.28 -18.27 11.29
N LEU A 452 8.73 -18.23 10.03
CA LEU A 452 8.16 -19.03 8.94
C LEU A 452 8.28 -20.53 9.21
N LYS A 453 9.43 -20.99 9.73
CA LYS A 453 9.63 -22.40 10.11
C LYS A 453 8.67 -22.84 11.21
N ARG A 454 8.42 -21.99 12.22
CA ARG A 454 7.43 -22.26 13.27
C ARG A 454 6.03 -22.40 12.68
N TRP A 455 5.58 -21.41 11.92
CA TRP A 455 4.26 -21.48 11.28
C TRP A 455 4.11 -22.67 10.33
N GLN A 456 5.18 -23.05 9.63
CA GLN A 456 5.17 -24.25 8.80
C GLN A 456 4.94 -25.49 9.65
N ALA A 457 5.70 -25.66 10.73
CA ALA A 457 5.56 -26.80 11.64
C ALA A 457 4.14 -26.88 12.24
N ASP A 458 3.58 -25.74 12.64
CA ASP A 458 2.25 -25.65 13.25
C ASP A 458 1.13 -26.18 12.33
N ILE A 459 1.28 -26.06 11.00
CA ILE A 459 0.24 -26.43 10.02
C ILE A 459 0.61 -27.65 9.16
N GLN A 460 1.85 -28.13 9.22
CA GLN A 460 2.39 -29.15 8.30
C GLN A 460 1.58 -30.44 8.30
N ASP A 461 1.27 -31.01 9.48
CA ASP A 461 0.54 -32.29 9.61
C ASP A 461 -0.85 -32.20 8.97
N SER A 462 -1.59 -31.14 9.28
CA SER A 462 -2.91 -30.90 8.72
C SER A 462 -2.89 -30.69 7.21
N ILE A 463 -1.87 -30.00 6.69
CA ILE A 463 -1.69 -29.81 5.24
C ILE A 463 -1.36 -31.12 4.55
N GLN A 464 -0.52 -31.98 5.13
CA GLN A 464 -0.22 -33.31 4.57
C GLN A 464 -1.47 -34.18 4.46
N LYS A 465 -2.30 -34.20 5.51
CA LYS A 465 -3.59 -34.91 5.50
C LYS A 465 -4.54 -34.35 4.43
N ILE A 466 -4.60 -33.02 4.27
CA ILE A 466 -5.39 -32.39 3.19
C ILE A 466 -4.88 -32.79 1.81
N GLN A 467 -3.56 -32.78 1.59
CA GLN A 467 -2.96 -33.20 0.33
C GLN A 467 -3.21 -34.68 0.04
N GLU A 468 -3.19 -35.52 1.07
CA GLU A 468 -3.55 -36.93 0.95
C GLU A 468 -5.01 -37.12 0.53
N ILE A 469 -5.94 -36.38 1.13
CA ILE A 469 -7.36 -36.39 0.71
C ILE A 469 -7.49 -35.97 -0.76
N GLU A 470 -6.82 -34.89 -1.18
CA GLU A 470 -6.88 -34.42 -2.57
C GLU A 470 -6.29 -35.43 -3.56
N ASN A 471 -5.21 -36.11 -3.18
CA ASN A 471 -4.59 -37.17 -3.98
C ASN A 471 -5.51 -38.38 -4.13
N LEU A 472 -6.18 -38.80 -3.04
CA LEU A 472 -7.15 -39.90 -3.09
C LEU A 472 -8.34 -39.54 -3.99
N LEU A 473 -8.86 -38.31 -3.89
CA LEU A 473 -9.94 -37.82 -4.78
C LEU A 473 -9.52 -37.71 -6.26
N GLY A 474 -8.22 -37.65 -6.54
CA GLY A 474 -7.65 -37.57 -7.88
C GLY A 474 -7.46 -38.92 -8.60
N LYS A 475 -7.48 -40.04 -7.87
CA LYS A 475 -7.26 -41.41 -8.40
C LYS A 475 -8.59 -42.17 -8.58
N ASN A 476 -8.52 -43.42 -9.04
CA ASN A 476 -9.66 -44.34 -9.04
C ASN A 476 -10.18 -44.49 -7.61
N PHE A 477 -11.45 -44.15 -7.41
CA PHE A 477 -12.02 -43.95 -6.09
C PHE A 477 -12.78 -45.21 -5.66
N ASP A 478 -12.20 -45.97 -4.73
CA ASP A 478 -12.77 -47.21 -4.18
C ASP A 478 -13.32 -47.01 -2.75
N GLU A 479 -13.97 -48.04 -2.21
CA GLU A 479 -14.59 -47.98 -0.88
C GLU A 479 -13.56 -47.77 0.26
N ASN A 480 -12.35 -48.29 0.08
CA ASN A 480 -11.25 -48.09 1.02
C ASN A 480 -10.77 -46.63 1.00
N SER A 481 -10.65 -46.01 -0.18
CA SER A 481 -10.36 -44.59 -0.33
C SER A 481 -11.44 -43.72 0.32
N TYR A 482 -12.72 -44.11 0.25
CA TYR A 482 -13.80 -43.42 0.93
C TYR A 482 -13.65 -43.43 2.46
N LYS A 483 -13.45 -44.62 3.06
CA LYS A 483 -13.28 -44.76 4.52
C LYS A 483 -12.06 -43.97 5.02
N ARG A 484 -10.96 -44.01 4.27
CA ARG A 484 -9.73 -43.26 4.56
C ARG A 484 -9.94 -41.74 4.47
N CYS A 485 -10.53 -41.25 3.37
CA CYS A 485 -10.85 -39.82 3.21
C CYS A 485 -11.76 -39.29 4.32
N LYS A 486 -12.79 -40.07 4.71
CA LYS A 486 -13.72 -39.67 5.78
C LYS A 486 -13.01 -39.53 7.13
N ARG A 487 -12.11 -40.46 7.47
CA ARG A 487 -11.29 -40.41 8.68
C ARG A 487 -10.37 -39.18 8.68
N LEU A 488 -9.63 -38.96 7.61
CA LEU A 488 -8.74 -37.80 7.47
C LEU A 488 -9.50 -36.47 7.55
N CYS A 489 -10.70 -36.39 6.96
CA CYS A 489 -11.56 -35.21 7.09
C CYS A 489 -11.94 -34.93 8.55
N TYR A 490 -12.18 -35.98 9.35
CA TYR A 490 -12.52 -35.84 10.77
C TYR A 490 -11.32 -35.29 11.57
N GLU A 491 -10.12 -35.82 11.33
CA GLU A 491 -8.90 -35.41 12.04
C GLU A 491 -8.52 -33.94 11.81
N VAL A 492 -8.86 -33.36 10.65
CA VAL A 492 -8.47 -31.97 10.30
C VAL A 492 -9.64 -30.98 10.47
N LYS A 493 -10.81 -31.44 10.91
CA LYS A 493 -12.05 -30.65 10.96
C LYS A 493 -11.93 -29.39 11.80
N ASP A 494 -11.27 -29.48 12.95
CA ASP A 494 -11.21 -28.36 13.91
C ASP A 494 -10.28 -27.24 13.44
N LEU A 495 -9.18 -27.59 12.76
CA LEU A 495 -8.26 -26.61 12.19
C LEU A 495 -8.79 -26.00 10.89
N HIS A 496 -9.54 -26.77 10.09
CA HIS A 496 -9.89 -26.41 8.71
C HIS A 496 -11.36 -26.59 8.34
N LYS A 497 -12.30 -26.39 9.26
CA LYS A 497 -13.75 -26.67 9.07
C LYS A 497 -14.29 -26.34 7.66
N LEU A 498 -14.12 -25.10 7.19
CA LEU A 498 -14.62 -24.69 5.87
C LEU A 498 -13.92 -25.40 4.70
N ALA A 499 -12.61 -25.65 4.78
CA ALA A 499 -11.89 -26.37 3.73
C ALA A 499 -12.24 -27.86 3.75
N VAL A 500 -12.37 -28.46 4.93
CA VAL A 500 -12.82 -29.85 5.11
C VAL A 500 -14.23 -30.04 4.57
N ASP A 501 -15.16 -29.11 4.84
CA ASP A 501 -16.51 -29.19 4.31
C ASP A 501 -16.55 -29.10 2.76
N VAL A 502 -15.63 -28.31 2.16
CA VAL A 502 -15.45 -28.26 0.70
C VAL A 502 -14.87 -29.58 0.17
N LEU A 503 -13.90 -30.19 0.85
CA LEU A 503 -13.34 -31.50 0.48
C LEU A 503 -14.41 -32.60 0.60
N TYR A 504 -15.22 -32.55 1.66
CA TYR A 504 -16.34 -33.48 1.84
C TYR A 504 -17.39 -33.33 0.74
N ALA A 505 -17.65 -32.11 0.26
CA ALA A 505 -18.49 -31.93 -0.91
C ALA A 505 -17.87 -32.53 -2.18
N LYS A 506 -16.55 -32.39 -2.39
CA LYS A 506 -15.84 -33.06 -3.51
C LYS A 506 -15.95 -34.58 -3.41
N LEU A 507 -15.87 -35.13 -2.20
CA LEU A 507 -16.04 -36.56 -1.92
C LEU A 507 -17.43 -37.05 -2.34
N LEU A 508 -18.49 -36.38 -1.89
CA LEU A 508 -19.86 -36.71 -2.27
C LEU A 508 -20.08 -36.64 -3.79
N TRP A 509 -19.47 -35.66 -4.45
CA TRP A 509 -19.53 -35.53 -5.91
C TRP A 509 -18.91 -36.73 -6.63
N LYS A 510 -17.75 -37.20 -6.15
CA LYS A 510 -17.06 -38.36 -6.71
C LYS A 510 -17.83 -39.67 -6.55
N LEU A 511 -18.65 -39.78 -5.50
CA LEU A 511 -19.54 -40.93 -5.26
C LEU A 511 -20.84 -40.90 -6.08
N GLY A 512 -21.02 -39.92 -6.97
CA GLY A 512 -22.28 -39.74 -7.72
C GLY A 512 -23.44 -39.16 -6.89
N ARG A 513 -23.21 -38.80 -5.62
CA ARG A 513 -24.20 -38.17 -4.73
C ARG A 513 -24.26 -36.67 -4.96
N PHE A 514 -24.62 -36.28 -6.19
CA PHE A 514 -24.51 -34.90 -6.65
C PHE A 514 -25.38 -33.92 -5.86
N GLU A 515 -26.63 -34.28 -5.54
CA GLU A 515 -27.54 -33.40 -4.80
C GLU A 515 -27.03 -33.07 -3.39
N GLU A 516 -26.49 -34.07 -2.69
CA GLU A 516 -25.95 -33.88 -1.35
C GLU A 516 -24.67 -33.04 -1.36
N SER A 517 -23.83 -33.25 -2.38
CA SER A 517 -22.66 -32.39 -2.62
C SER A 517 -23.07 -30.92 -2.80
N LEU A 518 -24.08 -30.66 -3.63
CA LEU A 518 -24.61 -29.31 -3.84
C LEU A 518 -25.22 -28.73 -2.56
N LYS A 519 -26.08 -29.48 -1.86
CA LYS A 519 -26.67 -29.06 -0.57
C LYS A 519 -25.57 -28.68 0.45
N LYS A 520 -24.52 -29.48 0.54
CA LYS A 520 -23.37 -29.19 1.39
C LYS A 520 -22.65 -27.90 0.97
N LEU A 521 -22.41 -27.70 -0.34
CA LEU A 521 -21.78 -26.48 -0.83
C LEU A 521 -22.62 -25.23 -0.62
N TYR A 522 -23.95 -25.30 -0.78
CA TYR A 522 -24.86 -24.20 -0.44
C TYR A 522 -24.76 -23.83 1.04
N ALA A 523 -24.80 -24.82 1.93
CA ALA A 523 -24.66 -24.60 3.37
C ALA A 523 -23.32 -23.91 3.71
N VAL A 524 -22.21 -24.42 3.16
CA VAL A 524 -20.87 -23.84 3.39
C VAL A 524 -20.75 -22.42 2.84
N SER A 525 -21.31 -22.19 1.65
CA SER A 525 -21.33 -20.88 1.01
C SER A 525 -22.15 -19.87 1.81
N GLY A 526 -23.23 -20.32 2.48
CA GLY A 526 -24.04 -19.52 3.39
C GLY A 526 -23.28 -19.07 4.64
N ILE A 527 -22.46 -19.94 5.23
CA ILE A 527 -21.75 -19.71 6.50
C ILE A 527 -20.63 -18.66 6.36
N SER A 528 -19.89 -18.64 5.25
CA SER A 528 -18.77 -17.71 5.10
C SER A 528 -19.17 -16.42 4.37
N THR A 529 -18.90 -15.27 4.99
CA THR A 529 -19.06 -13.95 4.38
C THR A 529 -17.83 -13.52 3.56
N VAL A 530 -16.68 -14.20 3.73
CA VAL A 530 -15.39 -13.80 3.16
C VAL A 530 -14.77 -14.86 2.24
N LYS A 531 -14.95 -16.16 2.54
CA LYS A 531 -14.28 -17.24 1.80
C LYS A 531 -15.13 -17.68 0.60
N MET A 532 -14.65 -17.40 -0.61
CA MET A 532 -15.38 -17.65 -1.86
C MET A 532 -15.09 -19.01 -2.51
N ASN A 533 -14.21 -19.83 -1.92
CA ASN A 533 -13.81 -21.12 -2.49
C ASN A 533 -14.98 -22.09 -2.70
N ALA A 534 -15.95 -22.09 -1.78
CA ALA A 534 -17.16 -22.90 -1.90
C ALA A 534 -18.04 -22.44 -3.09
N TYR A 535 -18.24 -21.12 -3.26
CA TYR A 535 -18.95 -20.57 -4.43
C TYR A 535 -18.28 -20.94 -5.75
N PHE A 536 -16.94 -20.85 -5.82
CA PHE A 536 -16.21 -21.22 -7.04
C PHE A 536 -16.40 -22.69 -7.41
N LEU A 537 -16.41 -23.59 -6.43
CA LEU A 537 -16.67 -25.01 -6.66
C LEU A 537 -18.15 -25.27 -7.01
N LEU A 538 -19.07 -24.62 -6.30
CA LEU A 538 -20.51 -24.72 -6.55
C LEU A 538 -20.87 -24.32 -7.97
N LEU A 539 -20.35 -23.18 -8.46
CA LEU A 539 -20.55 -22.76 -9.85
C LEU A 539 -19.98 -23.75 -10.86
N LYS A 540 -18.83 -24.37 -10.57
CA LYS A 540 -18.23 -25.40 -11.43
C LYS A 540 -19.12 -26.65 -11.51
N TYR A 541 -19.73 -27.06 -10.40
CA TYR A 541 -20.61 -28.23 -10.35
C TYR A 541 -21.96 -27.96 -11.01
N LEU A 542 -22.55 -26.78 -10.80
CA LEU A 542 -23.76 -26.37 -11.51
C LEU A 542 -23.52 -26.24 -13.02
N GLU A 543 -22.33 -25.80 -13.44
CA GLU A 543 -21.92 -25.78 -14.84
C GLU A 543 -21.84 -27.19 -15.45
N ALA A 544 -21.36 -28.17 -14.69
CA ALA A 544 -21.30 -29.56 -15.14
C ALA A 544 -22.68 -30.22 -15.29
N GLN A 545 -23.70 -29.71 -14.60
CA GLN A 545 -25.10 -30.16 -14.71
C GLN A 545 -25.94 -29.27 -15.64
N ASP A 546 -25.33 -28.31 -16.33
CA ASP A 546 -26.00 -27.32 -17.18
C ASP A 546 -27.17 -26.57 -16.50
N ASN A 547 -27.11 -26.38 -15.17
CA ASN A 547 -28.16 -25.70 -14.41
C ASN A 547 -27.98 -24.17 -14.44
N LEU A 548 -28.23 -23.57 -15.60
CA LEU A 548 -27.99 -22.15 -15.88
C LEU A 548 -28.76 -21.20 -14.94
N LYS A 549 -29.99 -21.57 -14.55
CA LYS A 549 -30.84 -20.78 -13.64
C LYS A 549 -30.20 -20.66 -12.26
N CYS A 550 -29.79 -21.77 -11.66
CA CYS A 550 -29.11 -21.76 -10.36
C CYS A 550 -27.73 -21.09 -10.45
N MET A 551 -26.99 -21.28 -11.54
CA MET A 551 -25.71 -20.60 -11.76
C MET A 551 -25.85 -19.08 -11.69
N LYS A 552 -26.89 -18.51 -12.31
CA LYS A 552 -27.15 -17.06 -12.27
C LYS A 552 -27.38 -16.58 -10.85
N THR A 553 -28.24 -17.28 -10.09
CA THR A 553 -28.55 -16.92 -8.70
C THR A 553 -27.31 -16.97 -7.82
N VAL A 554 -26.56 -18.09 -7.86
CA VAL A 554 -25.35 -18.30 -7.07
C VAL A 554 -24.26 -17.30 -7.44
N ALA A 555 -24.05 -17.03 -8.73
CA ALA A 555 -23.05 -16.06 -9.17
C ALA A 555 -23.41 -14.63 -8.75
N THR A 556 -24.70 -14.29 -8.76
CA THR A 556 -25.20 -12.98 -8.27
C THR A 556 -24.94 -12.84 -6.77
N GLU A 557 -25.29 -13.85 -5.98
CA GLU A 557 -25.05 -13.88 -4.53
C GLU A 557 -23.56 -13.78 -4.20
N MET A 558 -22.71 -14.53 -4.92
CA MET A 558 -21.25 -14.48 -4.76
C MET A 558 -20.72 -13.05 -4.94
N VAL A 559 -21.12 -12.35 -6.00
CA VAL A 559 -20.63 -10.99 -6.26
C VAL A 559 -21.15 -10.00 -5.19
N ILE A 560 -22.40 -10.14 -4.75
CA ILE A 560 -22.96 -9.35 -3.64
C ILE A 560 -22.13 -9.54 -2.37
N LYS A 561 -21.80 -10.78 -2.00
CA LYS A 561 -20.94 -11.05 -0.83
C LYS A 561 -19.53 -10.49 -0.98
N CYS A 562 -18.99 -10.45 -2.20
CA CYS A 562 -17.68 -9.84 -2.45
C CYS A 562 -17.64 -8.31 -2.19
N LYS A 563 -18.77 -7.64 -1.91
CA LYS A 563 -18.77 -6.25 -1.40
C LYS A 563 -17.97 -6.12 -0.11
N ASN A 564 -17.98 -7.15 0.75
CA ASN A 564 -17.27 -7.11 2.02
C ASN A 564 -15.77 -6.83 1.77
N PRO A 565 -15.19 -5.78 2.37
CA PRO A 565 -13.80 -5.41 2.14
C PRO A 565 -12.76 -6.41 2.67
N GLN A 566 -13.18 -7.34 3.51
CA GLN A 566 -12.40 -8.51 3.90
C GLN A 566 -12.18 -9.48 2.74
N VAL A 567 -12.95 -9.37 1.65
CA VAL A 567 -12.70 -10.12 0.41
C VAL A 567 -11.60 -9.41 -0.38
N PRO A 568 -10.45 -10.05 -0.66
CA PRO A 568 -9.38 -9.46 -1.44
C PRO A 568 -9.82 -9.06 -2.85
N SER A 569 -9.24 -7.98 -3.38
CA SER A 569 -9.59 -7.41 -4.69
C SER A 569 -9.47 -8.40 -5.85
N HIS A 570 -8.45 -9.27 -5.82
CA HIS A 570 -8.27 -10.29 -6.86
C HIS A 570 -9.36 -11.38 -6.83
N ILE A 571 -9.91 -11.70 -5.64
CA ILE A 571 -11.05 -12.62 -5.50
C ILE A 571 -12.33 -11.95 -6.01
N TRP A 572 -12.55 -10.67 -5.66
CA TRP A 572 -13.68 -9.89 -6.18
C TRP A 572 -13.66 -9.79 -7.71
N MET A 573 -12.49 -9.53 -8.30
CA MET A 573 -12.33 -9.50 -9.76
C MET A 573 -12.62 -10.87 -10.39
N LYS A 574 -12.10 -11.96 -9.81
CA LYS A 574 -12.40 -13.33 -10.26
C LYS A 574 -13.90 -13.65 -10.20
N ALA A 575 -14.57 -13.23 -9.13
CA ALA A 575 -16.03 -13.40 -8.98
C ALA A 575 -16.80 -12.67 -10.09
N ASN A 576 -16.45 -11.42 -10.38
CA ASN A 576 -17.05 -10.66 -11.48
C ASN A 576 -16.76 -11.27 -12.87
N LEU A 577 -15.54 -11.77 -13.10
CA LEU A 577 -15.19 -12.47 -14.35
C LEU A 577 -15.97 -13.79 -14.53
N LEU A 578 -16.29 -14.49 -13.44
CA LEU A 578 -17.16 -15.67 -13.49
C LEU A 578 -18.61 -15.27 -13.73
N TYR A 579 -19.10 -14.24 -13.04
CA TYR A 579 -20.45 -13.72 -13.24
C TYR A 579 -20.70 -13.28 -14.68
N THR A 580 -19.75 -12.61 -15.33
CA THR A 580 -19.86 -12.20 -16.74
C THR A 580 -19.92 -13.41 -17.67
N ARG A 581 -19.19 -14.49 -17.38
CA ARG A 581 -19.32 -15.77 -18.12
C ARG A 581 -20.71 -16.36 -17.97
N VAL A 582 -21.26 -16.35 -16.76
CA VAL A 582 -22.63 -16.83 -16.48
C VAL A 582 -23.66 -15.99 -17.21
N LEU A 583 -23.51 -14.66 -17.25
CA LEU A 583 -24.39 -13.76 -18.01
C LEU A 583 -24.36 -14.06 -19.51
N VAL A 584 -23.17 -14.30 -20.08
CA VAL A 584 -23.02 -14.67 -21.49
C VAL A 584 -23.74 -15.99 -21.80
N LYS A 585 -23.62 -17.01 -20.94
CA LYS A 585 -24.36 -18.28 -21.10
C LYS A 585 -25.88 -18.11 -20.97
N ASN A 586 -26.33 -17.11 -20.20
CA ASN A 586 -27.74 -16.75 -20.06
C ASN A 586 -28.20 -15.73 -21.12
N ASN A 587 -27.52 -15.62 -22.26
CA ASN A 587 -27.85 -14.71 -23.37
C ASN A 587 -27.95 -13.22 -22.98
N LYS A 588 -27.15 -12.77 -22.00
CA LYS A 588 -27.04 -11.36 -21.59
C LYS A 588 -25.64 -10.78 -21.84
N PRO A 589 -25.11 -10.79 -23.09
CA PRO A 589 -23.76 -10.33 -23.38
C PRO A 589 -23.56 -8.83 -23.16
N GLY A 590 -24.58 -7.99 -23.37
CA GLY A 590 -24.50 -6.53 -23.09
C GLY A 590 -24.29 -6.20 -21.61
N LYS A 591 -25.04 -6.85 -20.71
CA LYS A 591 -24.83 -6.73 -19.26
C LYS A 591 -23.44 -7.26 -18.85
N ALA A 592 -22.96 -8.32 -19.49
CA ALA A 592 -21.62 -8.83 -19.25
C ALA A 592 -20.54 -7.79 -19.62
N ILE A 593 -20.68 -7.10 -20.75
CA ILE A 593 -19.77 -6.01 -21.15
C ILE A 593 -19.80 -4.88 -20.12
N LEU A 594 -20.98 -4.42 -19.67
CA LEU A 594 -21.09 -3.35 -18.66
C LEU A 594 -20.41 -3.73 -17.33
N VAL A 595 -20.56 -4.97 -16.87
CA VAL A 595 -19.88 -5.44 -15.65
C VAL A 595 -18.37 -5.44 -15.84
N LEU A 596 -17.87 -5.84 -17.02
CA LEU A 596 -16.44 -5.79 -17.33
C LEU A 596 -15.92 -4.35 -17.38
N LYS A 597 -16.69 -3.41 -17.94
CA LYS A 597 -16.34 -1.98 -17.95
C LYS A 597 -16.14 -1.43 -16.53
N CYS A 598 -16.97 -1.85 -15.56
CA CYS A 598 -16.80 -1.46 -14.15
C CYS A 598 -15.45 -1.89 -13.57
N LEU A 599 -14.86 -2.99 -14.05
CA LEU A 599 -13.58 -3.48 -13.53
C LEU A 599 -12.41 -2.53 -13.85
N ALA A 600 -12.54 -1.67 -14.86
CA ALA A 600 -11.54 -0.65 -15.18
C ALA A 600 -11.25 0.29 -14.00
N LYS A 601 -12.23 0.52 -13.13
CA LYS A 601 -12.08 1.36 -11.94
C LYS A 601 -11.11 0.80 -10.89
N LEU A 602 -10.79 -0.50 -10.95
CA LEU A 602 -9.74 -1.10 -10.10
C LEU A 602 -8.33 -0.94 -10.68
N LEU A 603 -8.20 -0.62 -11.96
CA LEU A 603 -6.89 -0.47 -12.58
C LEU A 603 -6.22 0.77 -11.96
N PRO A 604 -4.98 0.67 -11.48
CA PRO A 604 -4.27 1.84 -10.97
C PRO A 604 -4.00 2.82 -12.13
N PRO A 605 -3.80 4.11 -11.83
CA PRO A 605 -3.52 5.10 -12.85
C PRO A 605 -2.14 4.80 -13.47
N MET A 606 -2.07 4.70 -14.80
CA MET A 606 -0.83 4.42 -15.53
C MET A 606 -0.47 5.63 -16.41
N PRO A 607 0.29 6.62 -15.89
CA PRO A 607 0.55 7.87 -16.61
C PRO A 607 1.31 7.70 -17.92
N PHE A 608 2.15 6.67 -18.01
CA PHE A 608 3.07 6.40 -19.12
C PHE A 608 2.46 5.56 -20.25
N VAL A 609 1.17 5.20 -20.16
CA VAL A 609 0.48 4.40 -21.19
C VAL A 609 -0.69 5.17 -21.79
N ASP A 610 -0.80 5.11 -23.11
CA ASP A 610 -1.95 5.67 -23.84
C ASP A 610 -3.16 4.72 -23.77
N ILE A 611 -3.90 4.79 -22.67
CA ILE A 611 -5.12 4.01 -22.40
C ILE A 611 -6.36 4.91 -22.29
N LYS A 612 -6.73 5.56 -23.39
CA LYS A 612 -7.78 6.60 -23.40
C LYS A 612 -9.13 6.06 -22.94
N TYR A 613 -9.52 4.90 -23.44
CA TYR A 613 -10.80 4.29 -23.13
C TYR A 613 -10.91 3.92 -21.64
N THR A 614 -9.86 3.31 -21.11
CA THR A 614 -9.75 2.90 -19.70
C THR A 614 -9.79 4.11 -18.78
N LYS A 615 -9.12 5.22 -19.15
CA LYS A 615 -9.16 6.49 -18.39
C LYS A 615 -10.58 7.04 -18.27
N LEU A 616 -11.39 6.93 -19.33
CA LEU A 616 -12.81 7.33 -19.30
C LEU A 616 -13.64 6.40 -18.43
N LEU A 617 -13.46 5.07 -18.57
CA LEU A 617 -14.15 4.08 -17.73
C LEU A 617 -13.84 4.26 -16.23
N GLN A 618 -12.60 4.60 -15.90
CA GLN A 618 -12.18 4.88 -14.53
C GLN A 618 -12.94 6.09 -13.94
N ARG A 619 -13.13 7.15 -14.73
CA ARG A 619 -13.83 8.38 -14.32
C ARG A 619 -15.35 8.26 -14.26
N ALA A 620 -15.94 7.29 -14.95
CA ALA A 620 -17.39 7.14 -15.06
C ALA A 620 -18.10 7.19 -13.69
N ALA A 621 -18.97 8.17 -13.45
CA ALA A 621 -19.70 8.29 -12.18
C ALA A 621 -21.05 7.57 -12.23
N SER A 622 -21.58 7.38 -13.43
CA SER A 622 -22.87 6.75 -13.70
C SER A 622 -22.75 5.57 -14.67
N ILE A 623 -23.83 4.78 -14.78
CA ILE A 623 -23.92 3.70 -15.77
C ILE A 623 -23.97 4.28 -17.19
N GLN A 624 -24.57 5.45 -17.37
CA GLN A 624 -24.62 6.15 -18.65
C GLN A 624 -23.22 6.54 -19.13
N ASP A 625 -22.35 6.99 -18.22
CA ASP A 625 -20.94 7.30 -18.55
C ASP A 625 -20.19 6.05 -19.03
N LEU A 626 -20.43 4.89 -18.40
CA LEU A 626 -19.84 3.63 -18.86
C LEU A 626 -20.37 3.21 -20.23
N THR A 627 -21.66 3.40 -20.49
CA THR A 627 -22.29 3.07 -21.77
C THR A 627 -21.70 3.92 -22.90
N ASN A 628 -21.50 5.22 -22.67
CA ASN A 628 -21.09 6.19 -23.68
C ASN A 628 -19.56 6.39 -23.77
N ALA A 629 -18.77 5.67 -22.98
CA ALA A 629 -17.32 5.87 -22.91
C ALA A 629 -16.62 5.76 -24.28
N HIS A 630 -17.05 4.85 -25.17
CA HIS A 630 -16.45 4.71 -26.50
C HIS A 630 -16.70 5.95 -27.39
N GLY A 631 -17.90 6.56 -27.32
CA GLY A 631 -18.22 7.77 -28.10
C GLY A 631 -17.33 8.94 -27.67
N GLN A 632 -17.12 9.08 -26.36
CA GLN A 632 -16.22 10.11 -25.82
C GLN A 632 -14.76 9.92 -26.25
N VAL A 633 -14.27 8.68 -26.46
CA VAL A 633 -12.91 8.45 -26.99
C VAL A 633 -12.76 9.04 -28.39
N ILE A 634 -13.80 8.90 -29.23
CA ILE A 634 -13.81 9.38 -30.61
C ILE A 634 -13.87 10.92 -30.62
N ASP A 635 -14.68 11.51 -29.73
CA ASP A 635 -14.87 12.96 -29.65
C ASP A 635 -13.68 13.70 -28.99
N THR A 636 -12.96 13.04 -28.08
CA THR A 636 -11.84 13.65 -27.32
C THR A 636 -10.49 13.30 -27.93
N LEU A 637 -10.24 13.80 -29.14
CA LEU A 637 -8.95 13.61 -29.80
C LEU A 637 -7.79 14.38 -29.15
N ASN A 638 -8.04 15.45 -28.39
CA ASN A 638 -6.99 16.24 -27.74
C ASN A 638 -7.50 16.92 -26.45
N ALA A 639 -6.59 17.12 -25.49
CA ALA A 639 -6.74 17.89 -24.23
C ALA A 639 -7.29 17.14 -23.00
N TYR A 640 -6.47 16.32 -22.34
CA TYR A 640 -6.63 16.10 -20.90
C TYR A 640 -5.30 16.22 -20.16
N SER A 641 -5.22 17.19 -19.26
CA SER A 641 -4.13 17.26 -18.28
C SER A 641 -4.20 16.06 -17.31
N TYR A 642 -3.05 15.45 -17.03
CA TYR A 642 -2.91 14.38 -16.06
C TYR A 642 -3.34 14.81 -14.65
N SER A 643 -3.18 16.08 -14.28
CA SER A 643 -3.61 16.60 -12.96
C SER A 643 -5.13 16.52 -12.77
N THR A 644 -5.91 16.86 -13.80
CA THR A 644 -7.38 16.77 -13.77
C THR A 644 -7.85 15.30 -13.75
N TYR A 645 -7.14 14.41 -14.46
CA TYR A 645 -7.37 12.97 -14.36
C TYR A 645 -7.14 12.42 -12.95
N LYS A 646 -6.01 12.79 -12.35
CA LYS A 646 -5.61 12.34 -11.02
C LYS A 646 -6.65 12.67 -9.96
N ASN A 647 -7.13 13.91 -9.92
CA ASN A 647 -8.10 14.35 -8.92
C ASN A 647 -9.47 13.69 -9.09
N SER A 648 -9.96 13.56 -10.33
CA SER A 648 -11.23 12.86 -10.62
C SER A 648 -11.16 11.35 -10.32
N PHE A 649 -10.01 10.72 -10.57
CA PHE A 649 -9.79 9.31 -10.22
C PHE A 649 -9.80 9.10 -8.69
N ILE A 650 -9.08 9.94 -7.94
CA ILE A 650 -9.06 9.86 -6.46
C ILE A 650 -10.48 9.94 -5.89
N ALA A 651 -11.31 10.86 -6.40
CA ALA A 651 -12.69 11.02 -5.94
C ALA A 651 -13.58 9.78 -6.24
N THR A 652 -13.29 9.05 -7.32
CA THR A 652 -14.13 7.92 -7.79
C THR A 652 -13.64 6.55 -7.32
N CYS A 653 -12.41 6.44 -6.81
CA CYS A 653 -11.84 5.18 -6.30
C CYS A 653 -12.52 4.62 -5.04
N TYR A 654 -13.20 5.45 -4.24
CA TYR A 654 -13.66 5.04 -2.91
C TYR A 654 -14.92 4.17 -2.88
N ASN A 655 -15.59 3.90 -4.02
CA ASN A 655 -16.88 3.20 -4.02
C ASN A 655 -17.05 2.15 -5.14
N VAL A 656 -15.95 1.63 -5.70
CA VAL A 656 -16.00 0.72 -6.87
C VAL A 656 -16.90 -0.52 -6.62
N ARG A 657 -16.84 -1.09 -5.41
CA ARG A 657 -17.66 -2.26 -5.04
C ARG A 657 -19.15 -1.92 -4.96
N GLU A 658 -19.50 -0.75 -4.42
CA GLU A 658 -20.90 -0.32 -4.33
C GLU A 658 -21.48 0.03 -5.71
N PHE A 659 -20.67 0.65 -6.56
CA PHE A 659 -21.04 0.94 -7.94
C PHE A 659 -21.33 -0.34 -8.75
N SER A 660 -20.51 -1.39 -8.57
CA SER A 660 -20.76 -2.69 -9.21
C SER A 660 -22.07 -3.34 -8.77
N GLN A 661 -22.49 -3.14 -7.51
CA GLN A 661 -23.73 -3.70 -6.99
C GLN A 661 -24.95 -3.03 -7.61
N LYS A 662 -24.93 -1.70 -7.80
CA LYS A 662 -26.01 -0.98 -8.49
C LYS A 662 -26.24 -1.57 -9.88
N LEU A 663 -25.17 -1.82 -10.62
CA LEU A 663 -25.22 -2.45 -11.94
C LEU A 663 -25.78 -3.89 -11.90
N ILE A 664 -25.48 -4.65 -10.85
CA ILE A 664 -25.99 -6.02 -10.70
C ILE A 664 -27.49 -6.02 -10.38
N ALA A 665 -27.92 -5.11 -9.49
CA ALA A 665 -29.30 -4.97 -9.03
C ALA A 665 -30.24 -4.43 -10.14
N GLU A 666 -29.73 -3.65 -11.09
CA GLU A 666 -30.49 -3.26 -12.27
C GLU A 666 -30.74 -4.47 -13.19
N GLU A 667 -31.96 -5.01 -13.16
CA GLU A 667 -32.34 -6.19 -13.96
C GLU A 667 -32.44 -5.88 -15.46
N ALA A 668 -32.83 -4.65 -15.80
CA ALA A 668 -32.80 -4.10 -17.15
C ALA A 668 -31.47 -3.36 -17.34
N ALA A 669 -30.51 -3.98 -18.05
CA ALA A 669 -29.42 -3.19 -18.60
C ALA A 669 -30.06 -2.25 -19.63
N PRO A 670 -29.87 -0.92 -19.58
CA PRO A 670 -30.18 -0.10 -20.73
C PRO A 670 -29.37 -0.67 -21.88
N LEU A 671 -30.07 -1.16 -22.92
CA LEU A 671 -29.41 -1.48 -24.17
C LEU A 671 -28.72 -0.18 -24.60
N PRO A 672 -27.41 -0.17 -24.89
CA PRO A 672 -26.79 0.95 -25.57
C PRO A 672 -27.53 1.09 -26.88
N MET A 673 -28.44 2.06 -26.96
CA MET A 673 -29.13 2.35 -28.21
C MET A 673 -28.07 2.80 -29.21
N SER A 674 -28.06 2.17 -30.38
CA SER A 674 -27.26 2.59 -31.53
C SER A 674 -27.40 4.10 -31.74
N THR A 675 -26.32 4.84 -31.52
CA THR A 675 -26.24 6.30 -31.65
C THR A 675 -26.09 6.76 -33.09
N ALA A 676 -26.77 6.12 -34.05
CA ALA A 676 -26.89 6.67 -35.40
C ALA A 676 -28.06 7.67 -35.53
N ALA A 677 -29.10 7.57 -34.70
CA ALA A 677 -30.37 8.28 -34.97
C ALA A 677 -30.65 9.55 -34.13
N LYS A 678 -29.79 9.96 -33.19
CA LYS A 678 -30.09 11.11 -32.29
C LYS A 678 -29.09 12.27 -32.28
N MET A 679 -28.03 12.22 -33.10
CA MET A 679 -27.07 13.33 -33.16
C MET A 679 -27.65 14.63 -33.78
N ASN A 680 -28.81 14.54 -34.45
CA ASN A 680 -29.47 15.71 -35.06
C ASN A 680 -30.53 16.42 -34.20
N GLN A 681 -30.87 15.93 -33.00
CA GLN A 681 -31.91 16.57 -32.16
C GLN A 681 -31.39 17.37 -30.96
N PHE A 682 -30.12 17.22 -30.55
CA PHE A 682 -29.58 17.89 -29.37
C PHE A 682 -28.94 19.27 -29.63
N ARG A 683 -29.06 19.84 -30.84
CA ARG A 683 -28.48 21.15 -31.18
C ARG A 683 -29.42 22.36 -31.04
N LYS A 684 -30.66 22.20 -30.57
CA LYS A 684 -31.57 23.34 -30.31
C LYS A 684 -32.37 23.16 -29.03
N SER A 685 -31.79 23.53 -27.89
CA SER A 685 -32.52 24.13 -26.75
C SER A 685 -31.54 24.46 -25.62
N GLN A 686 -30.97 25.66 -25.66
CA GLN A 686 -30.51 26.34 -24.45
C GLN A 686 -31.69 27.10 -23.83
N ARG A 687 -31.66 27.18 -22.48
CA ARG A 687 -32.43 28.06 -21.55
C ARG A 687 -33.86 27.66 -21.22
N THR A 688 -34.09 27.17 -19.99
CA THR A 688 -34.68 27.93 -18.85
C THR A 688 -34.89 27.03 -17.62
N VAL A 689 -34.92 27.68 -16.46
CA VAL A 689 -34.97 27.19 -15.08
C VAL A 689 -36.30 26.48 -14.75
N THR A 690 -36.29 25.45 -13.89
CA THR A 690 -37.09 25.31 -12.64
C THR A 690 -37.13 23.87 -12.12
N GLU A 691 -37.11 23.77 -10.78
CA GLU A 691 -37.25 22.57 -9.96
C GLU A 691 -38.55 21.79 -10.26
N LYS A 692 -38.51 20.46 -10.13
CA LYS A 692 -39.50 19.68 -9.36
C LYS A 692 -39.03 18.24 -9.16
N TYR A 693 -38.75 17.92 -7.90
CA TYR A 693 -38.61 16.57 -7.36
C TYR A 693 -39.88 15.77 -7.66
N ASN A 694 -39.75 14.64 -8.35
CA ASN A 694 -40.75 13.57 -8.33
C ASN A 694 -40.12 12.32 -7.72
N THR A 695 -40.42 12.09 -6.44
CA THR A 695 -40.15 10.85 -5.72
C THR A 695 -41.05 9.73 -6.22
N PRO A 696 -40.52 8.56 -6.62
CA PRO A 696 -41.35 7.36 -6.73
C PRO A 696 -41.63 6.77 -5.33
N ARG A 697 -42.92 6.56 -5.06
CA ARG A 697 -43.48 6.00 -3.82
C ARG A 697 -42.81 4.66 -3.44
N ARG A 698 -42.34 4.58 -2.19
CA ARG A 698 -41.83 3.37 -1.53
C ARG A 698 -42.97 2.40 -1.22
N TYR A 699 -42.81 1.13 -1.61
CA TYR A 699 -43.54 0.02 -1.00
C TYR A 699 -42.88 -0.33 0.34
N GLY A 700 -43.64 -0.24 1.44
CA GLY A 700 -43.17 -0.52 2.79
C GLY A 700 -43.10 -2.01 3.10
N LYS A 701 -41.96 -2.45 3.63
CA LYS A 701 -41.88 -3.58 4.57
C LYS A 701 -41.20 -3.10 5.85
N ARG A 702 -41.85 -3.40 6.97
CA ARG A 702 -41.60 -2.88 8.34
C ARG A 702 -40.13 -2.95 8.75
N LYS A 703 -39.60 -1.80 9.19
CA LYS A 703 -38.32 -1.66 9.91
C LYS A 703 -38.50 -2.07 11.38
N THR A 704 -37.53 -2.80 11.93
CA THR A 704 -37.23 -2.80 13.35
C THR A 704 -36.32 -1.61 13.69
N ALA A 705 -36.60 -1.00 14.84
CA ALA A 705 -36.12 0.26 15.41
C ALA A 705 -34.75 0.80 14.95
N GLU A 706 -34.78 2.02 14.39
CA GLU A 706 -33.62 2.89 14.19
C GLU A 706 -33.35 3.67 15.48
N PHE A 707 -32.14 3.53 16.03
CA PHE A 707 -31.55 4.51 16.94
C PHE A 707 -31.38 5.83 16.16
N LYS A 708 -31.99 6.90 16.65
CA LYS A 708 -31.73 8.27 16.18
C LYS A 708 -30.42 8.74 16.82
N GLU A 709 -29.32 8.70 16.08
CA GLU A 709 -28.17 9.59 16.36
C GLU A 709 -28.48 10.95 15.73
N SER A 710 -28.46 11.98 16.57
CA SER A 710 -28.62 13.38 16.19
C SER A 710 -27.42 13.84 15.36
N GLU A 711 -27.70 14.27 14.13
CA GLU A 711 -26.75 14.96 13.26
C GLU A 711 -26.38 16.34 13.84
N GLU A 712 -25.24 16.43 14.51
CA GLU A 712 -24.46 17.67 14.59
C GLU A 712 -23.21 17.51 13.71
N ASN A 713 -23.42 17.68 12.40
CA ASN A 713 -22.40 17.63 11.36
C ASN A 713 -21.50 18.88 11.42
N LYS A 714 -20.35 18.80 12.09
CA LYS A 714 -19.26 19.78 11.92
C LYS A 714 -18.37 19.37 10.74
N GLU A 715 -18.35 20.20 9.72
CA GLU A 715 -17.53 20.05 8.51
C GLU A 715 -16.03 20.02 8.87
N PHE A 716 -15.37 18.87 8.71
CA PHE A 716 -13.91 18.77 8.86
C PHE A 716 -13.21 19.14 7.55
N THR A 717 -12.56 20.30 7.55
CA THR A 717 -11.69 20.73 6.45
C THR A 717 -10.26 20.31 6.77
N ILE A 718 -9.62 19.52 5.91
CA ILE A 718 -8.16 19.26 5.97
C ILE A 718 -7.59 19.59 4.58
N LEU A 719 -6.58 20.46 4.52
CA LEU A 719 -5.81 20.81 3.30
C LEU A 719 -6.60 21.50 2.15
N GLY A 720 -7.69 22.21 2.43
CA GLY A 720 -8.34 23.09 1.44
C GLY A 720 -9.04 22.37 0.29
N VAL A 721 -9.33 21.09 0.44
CA VAL A 721 -10.24 20.33 -0.42
C VAL A 721 -11.44 19.98 0.42
N THR A 722 -12.65 20.32 -0.03
CA THR A 722 -13.89 19.79 0.54
C THR A 722 -13.82 18.28 0.51
N ILE A 723 -13.62 17.66 1.67
CA ILE A 723 -13.71 16.23 1.85
C ILE A 723 -15.21 15.94 1.90
N PRO A 724 -15.81 15.27 0.89
CA PRO A 724 -17.13 14.70 1.11
C PRO A 724 -16.96 13.75 2.29
N ASN A 725 -17.73 13.95 3.37
CA ASN A 725 -17.73 13.14 4.60
C ASN A 725 -17.16 11.76 4.31
N LEU A 726 -15.96 11.50 4.84
CA LEU A 726 -15.27 10.22 4.69
C LEU A 726 -16.20 9.17 5.30
N MET A 727 -17.03 8.60 4.43
CA MET A 727 -17.64 7.29 4.59
C MET A 727 -16.59 6.42 5.27
N ASP A 728 -16.96 5.82 6.41
CA ASP A 728 -16.09 4.91 7.17
C ASP A 728 -15.14 4.17 6.24
N PHE A 729 -13.83 4.29 6.49
CA PHE A 729 -12.81 3.67 5.66
C PHE A 729 -13.12 2.18 5.46
N LYS A 730 -13.70 1.86 4.30
CA LYS A 730 -14.11 0.50 3.93
C LYS A 730 -12.98 -0.25 3.23
N GLY A 731 -11.76 0.27 3.15
CA GLY A 731 -10.59 -0.44 2.60
C GLY A 731 -10.29 -0.20 1.12
N PHE A 732 -9.05 -0.48 0.75
CA PHE A 732 -8.49 -0.15 -0.57
C PHE A 732 -8.55 -1.32 -1.57
N SER A 733 -9.14 -1.09 -2.74
CA SER A 733 -9.24 -2.11 -3.81
C SER A 733 -8.52 -1.67 -5.08
N ILE A 734 -7.45 -2.38 -5.45
CA ILE A 734 -6.73 -2.23 -6.72
C ILE A 734 -6.54 -3.60 -7.37
N CYS A 735 -6.53 -3.63 -8.70
CA CYS A 735 -5.97 -4.73 -9.46
C CYS A 735 -5.41 -4.27 -10.81
N SER A 736 -4.15 -4.60 -11.12
CA SER A 736 -3.52 -4.28 -12.41
C SER A 736 -3.79 -5.29 -13.52
N GLN A 737 -4.67 -6.28 -13.35
CA GLN A 737 -4.96 -7.27 -14.40
C GLN A 737 -5.87 -6.68 -15.49
N PRO A 738 -5.38 -6.49 -16.74
CA PRO A 738 -6.18 -5.86 -17.78
C PRO A 738 -7.06 -6.87 -18.54
N ILE A 739 -7.15 -8.12 -18.08
CA ILE A 739 -7.82 -9.22 -18.79
C ILE A 739 -9.30 -8.93 -19.10
N PHE A 740 -9.95 -8.06 -18.30
CA PHE A 740 -11.32 -7.65 -18.54
C PHE A 740 -11.50 -6.92 -19.88
N LEU A 741 -10.51 -6.12 -20.32
CA LEU A 741 -10.52 -5.42 -21.61
C LEU A 741 -10.54 -6.43 -22.77
N TYR A 742 -9.68 -7.44 -22.73
CA TYR A 742 -9.69 -8.53 -23.70
C TYR A 742 -11.02 -9.30 -23.71
N LYS A 743 -11.67 -9.45 -22.54
CA LYS A 743 -12.98 -10.09 -22.45
C LYS A 743 -14.10 -9.23 -23.05
N ILE A 744 -14.05 -7.90 -22.91
CA ILE A 744 -14.99 -6.98 -23.58
C ILE A 744 -14.89 -7.20 -25.09
N ALA A 745 -13.68 -7.10 -25.64
CA ALA A 745 -13.43 -7.30 -27.06
C ALA A 745 -13.91 -8.66 -27.58
N LYS A 746 -13.61 -9.74 -26.85
CA LYS A 746 -14.03 -11.09 -27.25
C LYS A 746 -15.55 -11.30 -27.21
N ILE A 747 -16.25 -10.72 -26.22
CA ILE A 747 -17.72 -10.82 -26.15
C ILE A 747 -18.33 -9.98 -27.28
N ALA A 748 -17.83 -8.77 -27.50
CA ALA A 748 -18.29 -7.91 -28.60
C ALA A 748 -18.11 -8.60 -29.96
N GLU A 749 -16.93 -9.19 -30.18
CA GLU A 749 -16.59 -9.95 -31.39
C GLU A 749 -17.51 -11.15 -31.57
N LYS A 750 -17.67 -12.00 -30.56
CA LYS A 750 -18.47 -13.23 -30.70
C LYS A 750 -19.96 -12.94 -30.95
N PHE A 751 -20.52 -11.93 -30.31
CA PHE A 751 -21.97 -11.66 -30.33
C PHE A 751 -22.38 -10.52 -31.27
N GLY A 752 -21.43 -9.81 -31.89
CA GLY A 752 -21.75 -8.70 -32.79
C GLY A 752 -22.36 -7.48 -32.09
N ILE A 753 -22.11 -7.29 -30.79
CA ILE A 753 -22.69 -6.19 -30.00
C ILE A 753 -21.60 -5.28 -29.45
N CYS A 754 -21.90 -3.98 -29.29
CA CYS A 754 -20.96 -2.99 -28.72
C CYS A 754 -19.57 -3.06 -29.38
N LEU A 755 -19.52 -3.18 -30.71
CA LEU A 755 -18.28 -3.42 -31.45
C LEU A 755 -17.25 -2.30 -31.23
N GLN A 756 -17.71 -1.05 -31.09
CA GLN A 756 -16.88 0.12 -30.78
C GLN A 756 -16.20 -0.02 -29.42
N ASP A 757 -16.93 -0.41 -28.38
CA ASP A 757 -16.34 -0.72 -27.07
C ASP A 757 -15.33 -1.87 -27.18
N GLY A 758 -15.63 -2.88 -28.00
CA GLY A 758 -14.71 -3.98 -28.29
C GLY A 758 -13.38 -3.49 -28.88
N MET A 759 -13.43 -2.58 -29.84
CA MET A 759 -12.25 -1.99 -30.47
C MET A 759 -11.45 -1.09 -29.52
N CYS A 760 -12.12 -0.19 -28.79
CA CYS A 760 -11.44 0.65 -27.81
C CYS A 760 -10.77 -0.21 -26.72
N ALA A 761 -11.44 -1.25 -26.24
CA ALA A 761 -10.90 -2.13 -25.22
C ALA A 761 -9.70 -2.96 -25.71
N ILE A 762 -9.73 -3.47 -26.95
CA ILE A 762 -8.62 -4.28 -27.47
C ILE A 762 -7.36 -3.43 -27.71
N VAL A 763 -7.52 -2.17 -28.13
CA VAL A 763 -6.42 -1.20 -28.29
C VAL A 763 -5.77 -0.87 -26.95
N ASP A 764 -6.57 -0.53 -25.93
CA ASP A 764 -6.05 -0.27 -24.59
C ASP A 764 -5.37 -1.50 -23.98
N TYR A 765 -5.92 -2.70 -24.20
CA TYR A 765 -5.32 -3.95 -23.75
C TYR A 765 -3.95 -4.19 -24.41
N GLU A 766 -3.83 -3.93 -25.71
CA GLU A 766 -2.57 -4.00 -26.46
C GLU A 766 -1.49 -3.07 -25.86
N GLN A 767 -1.88 -1.85 -25.46
CA GLN A 767 -0.97 -0.91 -24.81
C GLN A 767 -0.53 -1.40 -23.43
N LEU A 768 -1.45 -1.94 -22.63
CA LEU A 768 -1.12 -2.49 -21.30
C LEU A 768 -0.26 -3.75 -21.37
N LEU A 769 -0.36 -4.56 -22.44
CA LEU A 769 0.53 -5.71 -22.64
C LEU A 769 2.00 -5.32 -22.77
N LYS A 770 2.32 -4.07 -23.14
CA LYS A 770 3.71 -3.57 -23.17
C LYS A 770 4.37 -3.60 -21.78
N LEU A 771 3.57 -3.54 -20.71
CA LEU A 771 4.03 -3.58 -19.33
C LEU A 771 4.19 -5.01 -18.76
N GLU A 772 3.79 -6.04 -19.50
CA GLU A 772 3.81 -7.41 -19.02
C GLU A 772 5.24 -7.95 -18.91
N LYS A 773 5.60 -8.48 -17.74
CA LYS A 773 6.99 -8.90 -17.46
C LYS A 773 7.37 -10.17 -18.24
N ASP A 774 6.44 -11.11 -18.36
CA ASP A 774 6.67 -12.37 -19.07
C ASP A 774 6.60 -12.18 -20.59
N ALA A 775 7.75 -12.27 -21.26
CA ALA A 775 7.88 -12.11 -22.71
C ALA A 775 7.11 -13.18 -23.50
N LEU A 776 7.15 -14.45 -23.06
CA LEU A 776 6.46 -15.55 -23.75
C LEU A 776 4.95 -15.38 -23.65
N PHE A 777 4.46 -15.04 -22.46
CA PHE A 777 3.04 -14.73 -22.27
C PHE A 777 2.64 -13.51 -23.10
N ARG A 778 3.44 -12.45 -23.12
CA ARG A 778 3.20 -11.23 -23.90
C ARG A 778 3.03 -11.53 -25.38
N GLU A 779 3.95 -12.28 -25.98
CA GLU A 779 3.89 -12.67 -27.40
C GLU A 779 2.68 -13.54 -27.71
N LYS A 780 2.36 -14.50 -26.82
CA LYS A 780 1.15 -15.32 -26.96
C LYS A 780 -0.12 -14.48 -26.90
N GLN A 781 -0.17 -13.44 -26.07
CA GLN A 781 -1.32 -12.54 -26.00
C GLN A 781 -1.40 -11.62 -27.20
N LYS A 782 -0.29 -11.06 -27.70
CA LYS A 782 -0.27 -10.24 -28.91
C LYS A 782 -0.88 -10.97 -30.11
N LYS A 783 -0.52 -12.24 -30.32
CA LYS A 783 -1.13 -13.06 -31.39
C LYS A 783 -2.64 -13.22 -31.23
N LYS A 784 -3.14 -13.36 -30.01
CA LYS A 784 -4.59 -13.44 -29.74
C LYS A 784 -5.28 -12.10 -29.95
N VAL A 785 -4.61 -11.01 -29.58
CA VAL A 785 -5.10 -9.64 -29.73
C VAL A 785 -5.27 -9.30 -31.21
N ALA A 786 -4.25 -9.57 -32.03
CA ALA A 786 -4.28 -9.33 -33.48
C ALA A 786 -5.49 -10.02 -34.15
N ARG A 787 -5.73 -11.30 -33.83
CA ARG A 787 -6.88 -12.06 -34.38
C ARG A 787 -8.24 -11.46 -34.00
N VAL A 788 -8.41 -11.05 -32.74
CA VAL A 788 -9.68 -10.45 -32.28
C VAL A 788 -9.87 -9.07 -32.89
N LYS A 789 -8.81 -8.27 -32.97
CA LYS A 789 -8.81 -6.94 -33.57
C LYS A 789 -9.20 -6.99 -35.05
N GLU A 790 -8.57 -7.87 -35.83
CA GLU A 790 -8.90 -8.07 -37.25
C GLU A 790 -10.34 -8.57 -37.46
N SER A 791 -10.84 -9.45 -36.60
CA SER A 791 -12.24 -9.91 -36.65
C SER A 791 -13.22 -8.77 -36.36
N LEU A 792 -12.94 -7.94 -35.34
CA LEU A 792 -13.76 -6.77 -35.01
C LEU A 792 -13.72 -5.71 -36.12
N ASP A 793 -12.56 -5.44 -36.71
CA ASP A 793 -12.39 -4.49 -37.82
C ASP A 793 -13.19 -4.91 -39.06
N ARG A 794 -13.24 -6.22 -39.36
CA ARG A 794 -14.12 -6.74 -40.42
C ARG A 794 -15.59 -6.51 -40.10
N LYS A 795 -16.03 -6.93 -38.91
CA LYS A 795 -17.44 -6.76 -38.50
C LYS A 795 -17.89 -5.30 -38.44
N LEU A 796 -17.01 -4.37 -38.08
CA LEU A 796 -17.30 -2.94 -38.09
C LEU A 796 -17.45 -2.38 -39.50
N ARG A 797 -16.63 -2.84 -40.46
CA ARG A 797 -16.77 -2.48 -41.88
C ARG A 797 -18.07 -3.02 -42.45
N ASP A 798 -18.37 -4.29 -42.19
CA ASP A 798 -19.61 -4.92 -42.65
C ASP A 798 -20.85 -4.19 -42.09
N PHE A 799 -20.79 -3.70 -40.85
CA PHE A 799 -21.87 -2.89 -40.25
C PHE A 799 -21.96 -1.47 -40.84
N GLY A 800 -20.83 -0.87 -41.21
CA GLY A 800 -20.75 0.46 -41.81
C GLY A 800 -21.24 0.49 -43.26
N ASP A 801 -20.95 -0.56 -44.02
CA ASP A 801 -21.40 -0.71 -45.41
C ASP A 801 -22.88 -1.13 -45.50
N GLY A 802 -23.40 -1.87 -44.50
CA GLY A 802 -24.83 -2.22 -44.40
C GLY A 802 -25.78 -1.07 -44.05
N MET A 803 -25.28 0.14 -43.76
CA MET A 803 -26.08 1.37 -43.61
C MET A 803 -26.12 2.24 -44.88
N LYS A 804 -25.47 1.79 -45.97
CA LYS A 804 -25.63 2.33 -47.33
C LYS A 804 -26.36 1.33 -48.21
N ILE A 805 -27.65 1.09 -47.94
CA ILE A 805 -28.59 0.52 -48.91
C ILE A 805 -29.85 1.37 -48.87
#